data_AF-A0A0R0L6Y4-F1
#
_entry.id   AF-A0A0R0L6Y4-F1
#
_cell.length_a   1.000
_cell.length_b   1.000
_cell.length_c   1.000
_cell.angle_alpha   90.00
_cell.angle_beta   90.00
_cell.angle_gamma   90.00
#
_symmetry.space_group_name_H-M   'P 1'
#
loop_
_entity.id
_entity.type
_entity.pdbx_description
1 polymer ?
#
loop_
_entity_poly.entity_id
_entity_poly.type
_entity_poly.pdbx_seq_one_letter_code
_entity_poly.pdbx_strand_id
1 'polypeptide(L)'
;MDPPLQFSSPQNPNPNPNHNVFLDPTSDSIPNLLQNPIHYLSFSVPKKRRRGRSQRNPASFRLPPLTTLPTAANPSPSASDEIIFINKEPKTEALIALTAGFPADSLTEEEIDAAVLPVIGGIEQVNYTLIRNHIIAKWRENVSNWVSKKTFLDYIPPHYHSLLDSAYNYLVSHGYINFGVASSIKERVPAEASRPAVIVVGAGLAGLAAARQLLRFGFKVTVLEGRKRAGGRVYTKKMEGGNRMCAAADLGGSVLTGTLGNPLGIVARQLGELLHKVRDKCPLYCVNGMPVDPDMDVKVESAFNRLLDKASRLRQLMGEVSVDVSLGAALETFSQVYKDAVSDEEMNLFNWHLANLEYANAGLLSNLSLAFWDQDDPYDMGGDHCFLPGGNGKLVQALSENVPILYEKTVHMIRYSGDGVQVTAGSQVFEGDMALCTVPLGVLKKGFIKFIPELPQRKLDGIKRLGFGLLNKVAMLFPHVFWEMDLDTFGHLSDDPSRRGEFFLFYSYVTVAGGPLLIALVAGEAAHKFESMPPTDAVTRVLQILKGIYEPKGITVPEPIQTVCTRWGSDPFCFGSYSNVAVGASGDDYDILAESVGDGRLFFAGEATTRRYPATMHGAFLSGLREAANMAHHDNIRTLKMKVDKAPSNAHSCASLLADLFREPDIEFGSFSVIFARKNTDPKSPAILRVTFNEARKKCHEVAKQDQQHSNKLLFQQLQSHFNQQQQLHVYTLLSRQQVIDLREVRGGDEMRLNYLCEKLGVKLVGRKGLGMNADSIIDSIKAERGNRKPVSTSLALKPGVSSKLKAAGIMKRKLVRFELNFFIFI
;
A
#
# COMPACT_ATOMS: atom_id res chain seq x y z
N MET A 1 -22.37 -16.71 49.87
CA MET A 1 -22.27 -16.06 51.19
C MET A 1 -21.37 -14.85 51.00
N ASP A 2 -21.99 -13.70 50.82
CA ASP A 2 -21.41 -12.35 50.99
C ASP A 2 -21.32 -12.04 52.52
N PRO A 3 -20.76 -10.90 53.03
CA PRO A 3 -20.64 -9.60 52.32
C PRO A 3 -19.41 -8.71 52.79
N PRO A 4 -19.39 -7.35 52.64
CA PRO A 4 -18.29 -6.56 52.04
C PRO A 4 -17.90 -5.35 52.95
N LEU A 5 -17.28 -4.26 52.42
CA LEU A 5 -17.32 -2.82 52.84
C LEU A 5 -16.08 -2.08 52.27
N GLN A 6 -15.98 -0.76 52.04
CA GLN A 6 -16.74 0.32 51.38
C GLN A 6 -15.82 1.58 51.34
N PHE A 7 -15.81 2.36 50.23
CA PHE A 7 -15.52 3.82 50.03
C PHE A 7 -14.22 4.47 50.60
N SER A 8 -13.60 5.58 50.11
CA SER A 8 -14.02 6.81 49.39
C SER A 8 -12.79 7.64 48.93
N SER A 9 -12.98 8.54 47.95
CA SER A 9 -12.06 9.60 47.46
C SER A 9 -11.81 10.73 48.49
N PRO A 10 -10.83 11.66 48.26
CA PRO A 10 -11.21 13.03 47.85
C PRO A 10 -10.19 13.79 46.96
N GLN A 11 -10.62 15.01 46.59
CA GLN A 11 -10.13 15.98 45.60
C GLN A 11 -8.91 16.84 46.00
N ASN A 12 -8.29 17.46 44.98
CA ASN A 12 -7.36 18.61 45.01
C ASN A 12 -7.81 19.77 45.91
N PRO A 13 -6.86 20.60 46.42
CA PRO A 13 -6.67 21.93 45.82
C PRO A 13 -5.22 22.47 45.81
N ASN A 14 -4.93 23.31 44.83
CA ASN A 14 -3.81 24.28 44.81
C ASN A 14 -4.16 25.45 45.77
N PRO A 15 -3.21 26.15 46.41
CA PRO A 15 -2.62 27.35 45.77
C PRO A 15 -1.19 27.76 46.21
N ASN A 16 -0.54 28.60 45.39
CA ASN A 16 0.65 29.42 45.71
C ASN A 16 0.31 30.55 46.71
N PRO A 17 1.28 31.11 47.49
CA PRO A 17 1.94 32.36 47.06
C PRO A 17 3.40 32.61 47.55
N ASN A 18 4.01 33.62 46.92
CA ASN A 18 5.35 34.23 47.06
C ASN A 18 5.74 34.74 48.47
N HIS A 19 7.06 34.79 48.78
CA HIS A 19 7.80 36.06 48.99
C HIS A 19 9.33 35.90 49.18
N ASN A 20 10.06 36.84 48.55
CA ASN A 20 11.51 37.10 48.48
C ASN A 20 12.14 37.66 49.78
N VAL A 21 13.49 37.56 49.93
CA VAL A 21 14.52 38.61 50.22
C VAL A 21 15.94 37.98 49.98
N PHE A 22 16.74 38.29 48.93
CA PHE A 22 17.75 39.37 48.71
C PHE A 22 18.98 39.32 49.68
N LEU A 23 20.29 39.26 49.33
CA LEU A 23 21.15 40.01 48.38
C LEU A 23 22.50 39.28 48.05
N ASP A 24 22.81 39.10 46.75
CA ASP A 24 23.94 39.64 45.91
C ASP A 24 25.40 39.86 46.45
N PRO A 25 26.41 40.10 45.56
CA PRO A 25 26.73 39.53 44.22
C PRO A 25 28.26 39.33 43.97
N THR A 26 28.65 38.58 42.91
CA THR A 26 29.75 38.98 41.98
C THR A 26 29.72 38.18 40.65
N SER A 27 29.63 38.96 39.56
CA SER A 27 30.10 38.77 38.17
C SER A 27 30.54 37.38 37.67
N ASP A 28 29.85 36.86 36.65
CA ASP A 28 30.37 36.88 35.28
C ASP A 28 29.30 36.56 34.22
N SER A 29 29.45 37.23 33.10
CA SER A 29 28.48 37.47 32.03
C SER A 29 28.03 36.24 31.21
N ILE A 30 26.71 36.08 31.07
CA ILE A 30 26.03 35.23 30.09
C ILE A 30 25.67 36.08 28.86
N PRO A 31 25.97 35.65 27.61
CA PRO A 31 25.27 36.14 26.43
C PRO A 31 24.07 35.28 26.07
N ASN A 32 22.92 35.95 25.92
CA ASN A 32 21.69 35.49 25.29
C ASN A 32 21.91 34.66 24.01
N LEU A 33 21.27 33.49 23.92
CA LEU A 33 21.02 32.78 22.65
C LEU A 33 19.61 32.15 22.68
N LEU A 34 18.58 33.01 22.66
CA LEU A 34 17.25 32.68 22.14
C LEU A 34 17.09 33.41 20.81
N GLN A 35 17.67 32.83 19.76
CA GLN A 35 17.35 33.02 18.35
C GLN A 35 18.42 32.26 17.56
N ASN A 36 18.07 31.09 17.02
CA ASN A 36 18.70 30.66 15.78
C ASN A 36 17.75 29.75 14.97
N PRO A 37 17.61 30.01 13.66
CA PRO A 37 16.72 29.28 12.77
C PRO A 37 17.30 27.92 12.37
N ILE A 38 16.38 27.08 11.89
CA ILE A 38 16.55 25.78 11.24
C ILE A 38 17.91 25.65 10.52
N HIS A 39 18.83 24.86 11.09
CA HIS A 39 19.99 24.38 10.38
C HIS A 39 19.55 23.26 9.42
N TYR A 40 19.52 23.59 8.13
CA TYR A 40 19.52 22.61 7.05
C TYR A 40 20.77 21.73 7.18
N LEU A 41 20.56 20.45 7.50
CA LEU A 41 21.60 19.43 7.44
C LEU A 41 22.08 19.31 5.99
N SER A 42 23.37 19.56 5.78
CA SER A 42 24.00 19.48 4.47
C SER A 42 23.93 18.06 3.92
N PHE A 43 23.38 17.93 2.71
CA PHE A 43 23.36 16.68 1.96
C PHE A 43 24.80 16.21 1.67
N SER A 44 25.19 15.08 2.25
CA SER A 44 26.40 14.34 1.85
C SER A 44 25.99 12.97 1.33
N VAL A 45 26.10 12.82 0.01
CA VAL A 45 25.86 11.56 -0.72
C VAL A 45 27.09 10.65 -0.55
N PRO A 46 26.95 9.38 -0.13
CA PRO A 46 28.03 8.41 -0.18
C PRO A 46 28.46 8.13 -1.62
N LYS A 47 29.71 8.45 -1.97
CA LYS A 47 30.28 8.24 -3.30
C LYS A 47 30.54 6.76 -3.56
N LYS A 48 29.72 6.11 -4.39
CA LYS A 48 30.15 4.93 -5.19
C LYS A 48 31.02 5.43 -6.36
N ARG A 49 32.28 4.94 -6.40
CA ARG A 49 33.29 5.20 -7.44
C ARG A 49 32.76 4.89 -8.85
N ARG A 50 32.71 5.88 -9.74
CA ARG A 50 32.71 5.69 -11.20
C ARG A 50 33.99 6.29 -11.80
N ARG A 51 34.65 5.49 -12.64
CA ARG A 51 35.89 5.79 -13.39
C ARG A 51 35.65 6.95 -14.36
N GLY A 52 36.67 7.79 -14.53
CA GLY A 52 36.55 9.15 -15.07
C GLY A 52 36.62 9.32 -16.60
N ARG A 53 36.44 10.57 -17.01
CA ARG A 53 36.94 11.18 -18.25
C ARG A 53 37.02 12.71 -18.07
N SER A 54 37.85 13.36 -18.88
CA SER A 54 38.66 14.54 -18.55
C SER A 54 37.99 15.92 -18.55
N GLN A 55 38.56 16.81 -17.73
CA GLN A 55 38.31 18.25 -17.62
C GLN A 55 38.76 19.04 -18.87
N ARG A 56 38.00 20.06 -19.26
CA ARG A 56 38.49 21.31 -19.86
C ARG A 56 37.66 22.48 -19.29
N ASN A 57 38.35 23.48 -18.73
CA ASN A 57 37.79 24.70 -18.16
C ASN A 57 37.39 25.73 -19.25
N PRO A 58 36.48 26.67 -18.93
CA PRO A 58 35.88 27.60 -19.89
C PRO A 58 36.65 28.93 -19.98
N ALA A 59 36.61 29.55 -21.17
CA ALA A 59 36.98 30.94 -21.38
C ALA A 59 35.72 31.79 -21.56
N SER A 60 35.69 32.92 -20.84
CA SER A 60 34.67 33.95 -20.83
C SER A 60 34.57 34.72 -22.14
N PHE A 61 33.35 35.00 -22.60
CA PHE A 61 33.08 36.12 -23.53
C PHE A 61 31.78 36.83 -23.16
N ARG A 62 31.90 38.12 -22.81
CA ARG A 62 30.82 39.13 -22.82
C ARG A 62 30.77 39.76 -24.21
N LEU A 63 29.60 40.23 -24.65
CA LEU A 63 29.38 41.34 -25.61
C LEU A 63 27.85 41.71 -25.62
N PRO A 64 27.43 42.88 -26.16
CA PRO A 64 26.87 44.01 -25.41
C PRO A 64 25.39 44.35 -25.79
N PRO A 65 24.75 45.41 -25.24
CA PRO A 65 23.30 45.63 -25.34
C PRO A 65 22.92 46.53 -26.52
N LEU A 66 21.74 46.34 -27.12
CA LEU A 66 21.11 47.36 -27.98
C LEU A 66 19.58 47.21 -28.12
N THR A 67 18.91 48.30 -27.69
CA THR A 67 17.77 49.02 -28.29
C THR A 67 16.42 48.37 -28.59
N THR A 68 15.39 49.05 -28.08
CA THR A 68 13.94 48.91 -28.31
C THR A 68 13.48 49.49 -29.66
N LEU A 69 12.55 48.79 -30.33
CA LEU A 69 11.57 49.38 -31.25
C LEU A 69 10.25 48.56 -31.17
N PRO A 70 9.06 49.20 -31.31
CA PRO A 70 7.77 48.62 -30.93
C PRO A 70 7.11 47.89 -32.10
N THR A 71 6.52 46.72 -31.87
CA THR A 71 5.61 46.08 -32.83
C THR A 71 4.48 45.31 -32.15
N ALA A 72 3.27 45.68 -32.59
CA ALA A 72 2.04 44.91 -32.73
C ALA A 72 1.55 44.03 -31.56
N ALA A 73 0.36 44.40 -31.05
CA ALA A 73 -0.47 43.55 -30.22
C ALA A 73 -0.74 42.20 -30.90
N ASN A 74 -0.12 41.14 -30.39
CA ASN A 74 -0.55 39.77 -30.62
C ASN A 74 -1.67 39.44 -29.62
N PRO A 75 -2.67 38.64 -30.01
CA PRO A 75 -3.70 38.17 -29.09
C PRO A 75 -3.05 37.37 -27.97
N SER A 76 -3.40 37.68 -26.72
CA SER A 76 -2.93 36.96 -25.54
C SER A 76 -3.15 35.47 -25.72
N PRO A 77 -2.15 34.60 -25.46
CA PRO A 77 -2.39 33.17 -25.35
C PRO A 77 -3.45 32.94 -24.27
N SER A 78 -4.28 31.91 -24.45
CA SER A 78 -5.23 31.54 -23.43
C SER A 78 -4.48 31.26 -22.12
N ALA A 79 -4.94 31.80 -20.99
CA ALA A 79 -4.27 31.65 -19.69
C ALA A 79 -4.09 30.18 -19.22
N SER A 80 -4.63 29.21 -19.97
CA SER A 80 -4.41 27.76 -19.81
C SER A 80 -3.07 27.25 -20.34
N ASP A 81 -2.26 28.07 -21.02
CA ASP A 81 -1.01 27.66 -21.67
C ASP A 81 0.28 28.09 -20.93
N GLU A 82 0.19 28.59 -19.70
CA GLU A 82 1.36 29.05 -18.93
C GLU A 82 1.69 28.11 -17.75
N ILE A 83 2.98 27.98 -17.43
CA ILE A 83 3.43 27.24 -16.24
C ILE A 83 3.32 28.18 -15.03
N ILE A 84 2.59 27.74 -14.01
CA ILE A 84 2.40 28.49 -12.76
C ILE A 84 3.75 28.72 -12.05
N PHE A 85 3.98 29.96 -11.63
CA PHE A 85 5.12 30.31 -10.77
C PHE A 85 4.60 30.59 -9.35
N ILE A 86 4.79 29.62 -8.44
CA ILE A 86 4.28 29.71 -7.06
C ILE A 86 5.38 30.23 -6.11
N ASN A 87 6.60 29.66 -6.20
CA ASN A 87 7.67 29.90 -5.24
C ASN A 87 9.05 30.02 -5.91
N LYS A 88 10.08 30.39 -5.12
CA LYS A 88 11.47 30.52 -5.59
C LYS A 88 12.27 29.21 -5.55
N GLU A 89 11.76 28.15 -4.93
CA GLU A 89 12.48 26.88 -4.72
C GLU A 89 11.65 25.63 -5.11
N PRO A 90 11.23 25.49 -6.39
CA PRO A 90 10.40 24.36 -6.82
C PRO A 90 11.12 23.01 -6.68
N LYS A 91 12.46 23.01 -6.69
CA LYS A 91 13.27 21.79 -6.49
C LYS A 91 13.17 21.25 -5.07
N THR A 92 13.15 22.14 -4.06
CA THR A 92 13.04 21.75 -2.65
C THR A 92 11.66 21.13 -2.39
N GLU A 93 10.60 21.74 -2.92
CA GLU A 93 9.23 21.22 -2.77
C GLU A 93 9.04 19.89 -3.49
N ALA A 94 9.61 19.73 -4.69
CA ALA A 94 9.59 18.45 -5.41
C ALA A 94 10.28 17.33 -4.61
N LEU A 95 11.41 17.63 -3.94
CA LEU A 95 12.09 16.67 -3.09
C LEU A 95 11.25 16.30 -1.85
N ILE A 96 10.58 17.27 -1.23
CA ILE A 96 9.66 17.01 -0.11
C ILE A 96 8.48 16.14 -0.57
N ALA A 97 7.89 16.44 -1.73
CA ALA A 97 6.82 15.64 -2.32
C ALA A 97 7.27 14.20 -2.63
N LEU A 98 8.51 14.03 -3.11
CA LEU A 98 9.13 12.71 -3.32
C LEU A 98 9.18 11.91 -2.03
N THR A 99 9.59 12.52 -0.91
CA THR A 99 9.53 11.83 0.39
C THR A 99 8.10 11.50 0.82
N ALA A 100 7.09 12.20 0.33
CA ALA A 100 5.69 11.88 0.61
C ALA A 100 5.08 10.83 -0.34
N GLY A 101 5.89 10.24 -1.23
CA GLY A 101 5.45 9.20 -2.18
C GLY A 101 5.04 9.72 -3.56
N PHE A 102 5.29 11.00 -3.86
CA PHE A 102 4.90 11.61 -5.14
C PHE A 102 6.09 11.86 -6.07
N PRO A 103 6.06 11.41 -7.32
CA PRO A 103 7.11 11.75 -8.28
C PRO A 103 7.16 13.27 -8.52
N ALA A 104 8.36 13.78 -8.78
CA ALA A 104 8.63 15.22 -8.82
C ALA A 104 7.83 15.97 -9.90
N ASP A 105 7.60 15.33 -11.04
CA ASP A 105 7.12 15.94 -12.29
C ASP A 105 5.99 15.15 -12.99
N SER A 106 5.45 14.12 -12.33
CA SER A 106 4.36 13.29 -12.87
C SER A 106 3.27 12.99 -11.85
N LEU A 107 2.19 12.37 -12.33
CA LEU A 107 1.13 11.81 -11.48
C LEU A 107 1.49 10.37 -11.09
N THR A 108 1.11 10.01 -9.88
CA THR A 108 1.02 8.62 -9.42
C THR A 108 -0.16 7.90 -10.08
N GLU A 109 -0.12 6.57 -10.10
CA GLU A 109 -1.25 5.74 -10.53
C GLU A 109 -2.52 6.05 -9.71
N GLU A 110 -2.39 6.26 -8.40
CA GLU A 110 -3.51 6.61 -7.52
C GLU A 110 -4.14 7.97 -7.88
N GLU A 111 -3.34 8.96 -8.25
CA GLU A 111 -3.84 10.26 -8.73
C GLU A 111 -4.59 10.11 -10.07
N ILE A 112 -4.08 9.26 -10.96
CA ILE A 112 -4.71 8.95 -12.25
C ILE A 112 -6.07 8.26 -12.02
N ASP A 113 -6.11 7.24 -11.16
CA ASP A 113 -7.32 6.50 -10.83
C ASP A 113 -8.36 7.36 -10.10
N ALA A 114 -7.90 8.28 -9.26
CA ALA A 114 -8.74 9.29 -8.61
C ALA A 114 -9.24 10.38 -9.58
N ALA A 115 -8.83 10.34 -10.86
CA ALA A 115 -9.19 11.28 -11.90
C ALA A 115 -8.95 12.74 -11.46
N VAL A 116 -7.81 13.02 -10.84
CA VAL A 116 -7.46 14.37 -10.37
C VAL A 116 -7.37 15.39 -11.51
N LEU A 117 -7.17 14.91 -12.74
CA LEU A 117 -7.23 15.68 -13.97
C LEU A 117 -8.11 14.98 -15.00
N PRO A 118 -8.84 15.74 -15.85
CA PRO A 118 -9.66 15.17 -16.91
C PRO A 118 -8.83 14.63 -18.09
N VAL A 119 -7.64 15.20 -18.31
CA VAL A 119 -6.70 14.82 -19.37
C VAL A 119 -5.31 14.73 -18.76
N ILE A 120 -4.60 13.63 -19.06
CA ILE A 120 -3.24 13.39 -18.58
C ILE A 120 -2.24 13.99 -19.58
N GLY A 121 -1.18 14.59 -19.06
CA GLY A 121 -0.14 15.26 -19.83
C GLY A 121 -0.41 16.75 -20.07
N GLY A 122 0.54 17.42 -20.70
CA GLY A 122 0.46 18.84 -20.99
C GLY A 122 0.68 19.75 -19.78
N ILE A 123 0.40 21.04 -19.98
CA ILE A 123 0.71 22.13 -19.04
C ILE A 123 -0.17 22.05 -17.79
N GLU A 124 -1.42 21.60 -17.92
CA GLU A 124 -2.33 21.42 -16.78
C GLU A 124 -1.79 20.43 -15.76
N GLN A 125 -1.20 19.31 -16.22
CA GLN A 125 -0.54 18.34 -15.34
C GLN A 125 0.67 18.95 -14.64
N VAL A 126 1.49 19.73 -15.36
CA VAL A 126 2.65 20.41 -14.77
C VAL A 126 2.19 21.35 -13.66
N ASN A 127 1.15 22.15 -13.91
CA ASN A 127 0.59 23.09 -12.94
C ASN A 127 -0.02 22.39 -11.73
N TYR A 128 -0.78 21.30 -11.94
CA TYR A 128 -1.28 20.46 -10.86
C TYR A 128 -0.15 19.93 -9.99
N THR A 129 0.91 19.40 -10.60
CA THR A 129 2.06 18.82 -9.91
C THR A 129 2.76 19.87 -9.04
N LEU A 130 2.97 21.07 -9.57
CA LEU A 130 3.56 22.19 -8.82
C LEU A 130 2.68 22.60 -7.64
N ILE A 131 1.36 22.73 -7.84
CA ILE A 131 0.41 23.07 -6.78
C ILE A 131 0.38 21.99 -5.70
N ARG A 132 0.29 20.71 -6.07
CA ARG A 132 0.33 19.56 -5.16
C ARG A 132 1.60 19.57 -4.32
N ASN A 133 2.77 19.72 -4.96
CA ASN A 133 4.06 19.73 -4.27
C ASN A 133 4.13 20.89 -3.27
N HIS A 134 3.64 22.07 -3.65
CA HIS A 134 3.58 23.23 -2.78
C HIS A 134 2.69 22.99 -1.55
N ILE A 135 1.51 22.38 -1.72
CA ILE A 135 0.60 22.04 -0.62
C ILE A 135 1.28 21.07 0.37
N ILE A 136 1.91 20.01 -0.14
CA ILE A 136 2.62 19.03 0.69
C ILE A 136 3.75 19.72 1.46
N ALA A 137 4.59 20.50 0.77
CA ALA A 137 5.70 21.22 1.38
C ALA A 137 5.22 22.13 2.50
N LYS A 138 4.14 22.90 2.27
CA LYS A 138 3.57 23.81 3.26
C LYS A 138 3.08 23.10 4.51
N TRP A 139 2.45 21.93 4.37
CA TRP A 139 2.06 21.13 5.54
C TRP A 139 3.27 20.51 6.24
N ARG A 140 4.30 20.10 5.49
CA ARG A 140 5.51 19.49 6.04
C ARG A 140 6.38 20.44 6.87
N GLU A 141 6.30 21.76 6.62
CA GLU A 141 6.87 22.83 7.46
C GLU A 141 6.42 22.71 8.92
N ASN A 142 5.13 22.46 9.15
CA ASN A 142 4.58 22.20 10.48
C ASN A 142 3.39 21.23 10.42
N VAL A 143 3.70 19.94 10.57
CA VAL A 143 2.72 18.85 10.53
C VAL A 143 1.75 18.84 11.71
N SER A 144 1.98 19.66 12.73
CA SER A 144 1.06 19.80 13.87
C SER A 144 -0.07 20.79 13.61
N ASN A 145 0.01 21.55 12.51
CA ASN A 145 -1.01 22.51 12.10
C ASN A 145 -1.92 21.94 11.00
N TRP A 146 -3.20 22.33 11.04
CA TRP A 146 -4.13 22.12 9.94
C TRP A 146 -3.89 23.16 8.85
N VAL A 147 -3.51 22.71 7.66
CA VAL A 147 -3.41 23.60 6.49
C VAL A 147 -4.74 23.60 5.75
N SER A 148 -5.35 24.79 5.63
CA SER A 148 -6.63 24.98 4.95
C SER A 148 -6.42 25.38 3.49
N LYS A 149 -7.41 25.12 2.63
CA LYS A 149 -7.37 25.58 1.25
C LYS A 149 -7.18 27.10 1.11
N LYS A 150 -7.77 27.87 2.05
CA LYS A 150 -7.64 29.35 2.09
C LYS A 150 -6.19 29.82 2.19
N THR A 151 -5.32 29.01 2.80
CA THR A 151 -3.89 29.31 2.94
C THR A 151 -3.18 29.46 1.60
N PHE A 152 -3.74 28.93 0.51
CA PHE A 152 -3.12 28.93 -0.82
C PHE A 152 -3.71 29.95 -1.79
N LEU A 153 -4.82 30.62 -1.44
CA LEU A 153 -5.52 31.53 -2.35
C LEU A 153 -4.70 32.78 -2.70
N ASP A 154 -3.80 33.20 -1.81
CA ASP A 154 -2.91 34.34 -2.02
C ASP A 154 -1.72 34.01 -2.94
N TYR A 155 -1.39 32.72 -3.07
CA TYR A 155 -0.25 32.24 -3.86
C TYR A 155 -0.67 31.69 -5.24
N ILE A 156 -1.92 31.24 -5.37
CA ILE A 156 -2.42 30.56 -6.57
C ILE A 156 -3.46 31.45 -7.27
N PRO A 157 -3.19 31.90 -8.51
CA PRO A 157 -4.12 32.71 -9.28
C PRO A 157 -5.51 32.09 -9.44
N PRO A 158 -6.60 32.89 -9.51
CA PRO A 158 -7.98 32.39 -9.60
C PRO A 158 -8.25 31.38 -10.72
N HIS A 159 -7.58 31.51 -11.86
CA HIS A 159 -7.76 30.60 -12.99
C HIS A 159 -7.19 29.20 -12.75
N TYR A 160 -6.35 28.99 -11.72
CA TYR A 160 -5.85 27.69 -11.28
C TYR A 160 -6.59 27.12 -10.07
N HIS A 161 -7.68 27.76 -9.60
CA HIS A 161 -8.39 27.32 -8.39
C HIS A 161 -9.03 25.94 -8.54
N SER A 162 -9.40 25.51 -9.75
CA SER A 162 -9.86 24.13 -10.01
C SER A 162 -8.75 23.09 -9.74
N LEU A 163 -7.51 23.39 -10.13
CA LEU A 163 -6.35 22.53 -9.87
C LEU A 163 -6.00 22.50 -8.38
N LEU A 164 -6.05 23.66 -7.72
CA LEU A 164 -5.92 23.75 -6.26
C LEU A 164 -6.99 22.93 -5.55
N ASP A 165 -8.25 23.05 -5.98
CA ASP A 165 -9.36 22.29 -5.43
C ASP A 165 -9.11 20.78 -5.57
N SER A 166 -8.73 20.34 -6.77
CA SER A 166 -8.42 18.94 -7.06
C SER A 166 -7.27 18.43 -6.19
N ALA A 167 -6.12 19.10 -6.20
CA ALA A 167 -4.93 18.70 -5.45
C ALA A 167 -5.19 18.70 -3.93
N TYR A 168 -5.78 19.77 -3.40
CA TYR A 168 -6.08 19.87 -1.96
C TYR A 168 -7.07 18.78 -1.51
N ASN A 169 -8.16 18.60 -2.26
CA ASN A 169 -9.19 17.61 -1.91
C ASN A 169 -8.62 16.18 -1.98
N TYR A 170 -7.80 15.87 -3.00
CA TYR A 170 -7.11 14.59 -3.12
C TYR A 170 -6.19 14.33 -1.92
N LEU A 171 -5.28 15.26 -1.62
CA LEU A 171 -4.31 15.11 -0.52
C LEU A 171 -4.98 14.97 0.86
N VAL A 172 -6.06 15.70 1.11
CA VAL A 172 -6.80 15.59 2.39
C VAL A 172 -7.57 14.27 2.46
N SER A 173 -8.29 13.91 1.40
CA SER A 173 -9.14 12.70 1.38
C SER A 173 -8.34 11.40 1.44
N HIS A 174 -7.16 11.35 0.83
CA HIS A 174 -6.28 10.18 0.85
C HIS A 174 -5.31 10.17 2.03
N GLY A 175 -5.31 11.23 2.85
CA GLY A 175 -4.51 11.29 4.07
C GLY A 175 -3.02 11.55 3.83
N TYR A 176 -2.66 12.25 2.76
CA TYR A 176 -1.28 12.69 2.49
C TYR A 176 -0.91 13.96 3.28
N ILE A 177 -1.91 14.75 3.66
CA ILE A 177 -1.76 15.91 4.56
C ILE A 177 -2.83 15.88 5.65
N ASN A 178 -2.63 16.71 6.68
CA ASN A 178 -3.59 16.93 7.77
C ASN A 178 -4.04 15.63 8.48
N PHE A 179 -3.17 14.62 8.55
CA PHE A 179 -3.43 13.36 9.24
C PHE A 179 -2.66 13.28 10.57
N GLY A 180 -3.07 12.35 11.44
CA GLY A 180 -2.34 12.00 12.66
C GLY A 180 -3.07 12.41 13.94
N VAL A 181 -2.32 12.96 14.89
CA VAL A 181 -2.72 13.08 16.30
C VAL A 181 -2.53 14.47 16.91
N ALA A 182 -2.06 15.46 16.15
CA ALA A 182 -1.95 16.83 16.65
C ALA A 182 -3.32 17.44 17.02
N SER A 183 -3.36 18.34 18.01
CA SER A 183 -4.61 18.95 18.51
C SER A 183 -5.42 19.63 17.40
N SER A 184 -4.76 20.42 16.55
CA SER A 184 -5.43 21.11 15.42
C SER A 184 -6.06 20.16 14.40
N ILE A 185 -5.61 18.90 14.37
CA ILE A 185 -6.16 17.83 13.52
C ILE A 185 -7.31 17.13 14.24
N LYS A 186 -7.16 16.85 15.55
CA LYS A 186 -8.21 16.26 16.40
C LYS A 186 -9.47 17.12 16.44
N GLU A 187 -9.31 18.44 16.53
CA GLU A 187 -10.41 19.43 16.57
C GLU A 187 -11.25 19.48 15.28
N ARG A 188 -10.80 18.83 14.19
CA ARG A 188 -11.52 18.75 12.91
C ARG A 188 -12.47 17.57 12.82
N VAL A 189 -12.49 16.70 13.82
CA VAL A 189 -13.49 15.63 13.90
C VAL A 189 -14.84 16.26 14.27
N PRO A 190 -15.90 16.08 13.45
CA PRO A 190 -17.23 16.58 13.78
C PRO A 190 -17.74 16.02 15.11
N ALA A 191 -18.44 16.84 15.90
CA ALA A 191 -19.01 16.43 17.18
C ALA A 191 -20.11 15.35 17.03
N GLU A 192 -20.88 15.44 15.94
CA GLU A 192 -21.91 14.47 15.58
C GLU A 192 -21.60 13.83 14.22
N ALA A 193 -21.91 12.53 14.10
CA ALA A 193 -21.78 11.82 12.84
C ALA A 193 -22.84 12.28 11.84
N SER A 194 -22.42 12.57 10.62
CA SER A 194 -23.27 13.01 9.51
C SER A 194 -23.31 12.02 8.34
N ARG A 195 -22.51 10.97 8.42
CA ARG A 195 -22.39 9.91 7.41
C ARG A 195 -22.72 8.53 8.01
N PRO A 196 -22.91 7.50 7.16
CA PRO A 196 -23.37 6.18 7.60
C PRO A 196 -22.45 5.48 8.61
N ALA A 197 -22.92 4.36 9.15
CA ALA A 197 -22.20 3.59 10.16
C ALA A 197 -21.13 2.68 9.55
N VAL A 198 -19.93 2.69 10.14
CA VAL A 198 -18.81 1.85 9.75
C VAL A 198 -18.33 1.01 10.93
N ILE A 199 -18.23 -0.30 10.72
CA ILE A 199 -17.63 -1.23 11.68
C ILE A 199 -16.20 -1.55 11.26
N VAL A 200 -15.22 -1.25 12.11
CA VAL A 200 -13.83 -1.63 11.90
C VAL A 200 -13.51 -2.85 12.75
N VAL A 201 -13.00 -3.93 12.15
CA VAL A 201 -12.60 -5.15 12.85
C VAL A 201 -11.09 -5.14 13.04
N GLY A 202 -10.65 -4.96 14.28
CA GLY A 202 -9.26 -4.85 14.71
C GLY A 202 -8.84 -3.41 15.01
N ALA A 203 -8.21 -3.19 16.17
CA ALA A 203 -7.64 -1.91 16.62
C ALA A 203 -6.11 -1.89 16.53
N GLY A 204 -5.54 -2.53 15.49
CA GLY A 204 -4.14 -2.34 15.08
C GLY A 204 -3.92 -1.00 14.38
N LEU A 205 -2.68 -0.69 13.95
CA LEU A 205 -2.39 0.59 13.28
C LEU A 205 -3.28 0.86 12.07
N ALA A 206 -3.59 -0.16 11.25
CA ALA A 206 -4.49 -0.03 10.11
C ALA A 206 -5.91 0.38 10.53
N GLY A 207 -6.51 -0.35 11.48
CA GLY A 207 -7.84 -0.05 11.98
C GLY A 207 -7.92 1.31 12.68
N LEU A 208 -6.91 1.67 13.47
CA LEU A 208 -6.85 2.97 14.15
C LEU A 208 -6.69 4.13 13.16
N ALA A 209 -5.80 4.00 12.16
CA ALA A 209 -5.63 5.02 11.13
C ALA A 209 -6.93 5.24 10.34
N ALA A 210 -7.58 4.15 9.92
CA ALA A 210 -8.86 4.20 9.22
C ALA A 210 -9.96 4.83 10.09
N ALA A 211 -10.11 4.37 11.33
CA ALA A 211 -11.15 4.86 12.24
C ALA A 211 -11.04 6.37 12.47
N ARG A 212 -9.84 6.89 12.72
CA ARG A 212 -9.61 8.33 12.88
C ARG A 212 -9.98 9.13 11.63
N GLN A 213 -9.58 8.64 10.44
CA GLN A 213 -9.91 9.31 9.19
C GLN A 213 -11.40 9.29 8.90
N LEU A 214 -12.06 8.16 9.12
CA LEU A 214 -13.50 8.01 8.93
C LEU A 214 -14.30 8.92 9.88
N LEU A 215 -13.89 9.00 11.16
CA LEU A 215 -14.46 9.96 12.11
C LEU A 215 -14.31 11.39 11.60
N ARG A 216 -13.12 11.77 11.12
CA ARG A 216 -12.87 13.10 10.52
C ARG A 216 -13.74 13.36 9.29
N PHE A 217 -14.05 12.33 8.50
CA PHE A 217 -14.99 12.42 7.38
C PHE A 217 -16.47 12.46 7.80
N GLY A 218 -16.76 12.35 9.09
CA GLY A 218 -18.12 12.41 9.64
C GLY A 218 -18.86 11.08 9.72
N PHE A 219 -18.19 9.95 9.48
CA PHE A 219 -18.79 8.61 9.64
C PHE A 219 -19.02 8.27 11.11
N LYS A 220 -20.09 7.52 11.39
CA LYS A 220 -20.29 6.89 12.69
C LYS A 220 -19.43 5.63 12.76
N VAL A 221 -18.35 5.65 13.52
CA VAL A 221 -17.40 4.52 13.59
C VAL A 221 -17.61 3.69 14.85
N THR A 222 -17.41 2.37 14.77
CA THR A 222 -17.24 1.48 15.92
C THR A 222 -16.12 0.50 15.61
N VAL A 223 -15.15 0.37 16.50
CA VAL A 223 -14.02 -0.56 16.33
C VAL A 223 -14.21 -1.76 17.26
N LEU A 224 -14.14 -2.97 16.73
CA LEU A 224 -14.22 -4.22 17.49
C LEU A 224 -12.81 -4.83 17.61
N GLU A 225 -12.29 -4.92 18.83
CA GLU A 225 -10.96 -5.47 19.11
C GLU A 225 -11.07 -6.75 19.93
N GLY A 226 -10.46 -7.83 19.45
CA GLY A 226 -10.51 -9.13 20.13
C GLY A 226 -9.74 -9.16 21.45
N ARG A 227 -8.67 -8.35 21.55
CA ARG A 227 -7.84 -8.25 22.76
C ARG A 227 -8.43 -7.24 23.76
N LYS A 228 -7.84 -7.24 24.96
CA LYS A 228 -8.06 -6.22 26.00
C LYS A 228 -7.25 -4.91 25.78
N ARG A 229 -6.64 -4.74 24.61
CA ARG A 229 -5.76 -3.61 24.28
C ARG A 229 -5.77 -3.30 22.79
N ALA A 230 -5.52 -2.05 22.43
CA ALA A 230 -5.24 -1.66 21.05
C ALA A 230 -3.80 -2.00 20.64
N GLY A 231 -3.49 -1.75 19.38
CA GLY A 231 -2.14 -1.84 18.79
C GLY A 231 -1.87 -3.15 18.06
N GLY A 232 -2.57 -4.24 18.40
CA GLY A 232 -2.38 -5.54 17.77
C GLY A 232 -0.91 -6.00 17.87
N ARG A 233 -0.24 -6.09 16.71
CA ARG A 233 1.19 -6.46 16.58
C ARG A 233 2.16 -5.33 16.90
N VAL A 234 1.69 -4.12 17.17
CA VAL A 234 2.48 -3.07 17.83
C VAL A 234 2.17 -3.16 19.32
N TYR A 235 3.10 -3.72 20.09
CA TYR A 235 2.89 -4.00 21.51
C TYR A 235 4.12 -3.68 22.33
N THR A 236 4.02 -2.60 23.10
CA THR A 236 4.99 -2.26 24.13
C THR A 236 4.47 -2.76 25.48
N LYS A 237 5.29 -3.53 26.19
CA LYS A 237 5.04 -3.93 27.57
C LYS A 237 5.90 -3.08 28.50
N LYS A 238 5.26 -2.46 29.48
CA LYS A 238 5.97 -1.87 30.62
C LYS A 238 6.48 -3.02 31.49
N MET A 239 7.80 -3.12 31.63
CA MET A 239 8.50 -4.06 32.48
C MET A 239 8.96 -3.33 33.73
N GLU A 240 8.79 -3.95 34.88
CA GLU A 240 9.05 -3.35 36.19
C GLU A 240 9.73 -4.37 37.09
N GLY A 241 10.65 -3.91 37.95
CA GLY A 241 10.98 -4.70 39.13
C GLY A 241 11.94 -4.00 40.10
N GLY A 242 11.86 -4.44 41.36
CA GLY A 242 12.30 -3.65 42.50
C GLY A 242 11.52 -2.34 42.64
N ASN A 243 11.85 -1.51 43.63
CA ASN A 243 11.08 -0.30 43.93
C ASN A 243 11.28 0.86 42.93
N ARG A 244 12.15 0.75 41.90
CA ARG A 244 12.49 1.88 40.99
C ARG A 244 12.89 1.54 39.54
N MET A 245 13.06 0.29 39.11
CA MET A 245 13.44 -0.02 37.73
C MET A 245 12.21 -0.23 36.85
N CYS A 246 12.13 0.52 35.75
CA CYS A 246 11.08 0.40 34.74
C CYS A 246 11.70 0.49 33.35
N ALA A 247 11.18 -0.30 32.41
CA ALA A 247 11.58 -0.25 31.01
C ALA A 247 10.38 -0.50 30.08
N ALA A 248 10.35 0.17 28.94
CA ALA A 248 9.38 -0.07 27.88
C ALA A 248 9.95 -1.06 26.84
N ALA A 249 9.40 -2.28 26.77
CA ALA A 249 9.84 -3.32 25.86
C ALA A 249 8.89 -3.50 24.67
N ASP A 250 9.35 -3.25 23.45
CA ASP A 250 8.59 -3.54 22.24
C ASP A 250 8.66 -5.02 21.88
N LEU A 251 7.59 -5.74 22.24
CA LEU A 251 7.42 -7.17 21.98
C LEU A 251 6.95 -7.46 20.54
N GLY A 252 6.48 -6.44 19.84
CA GLY A 252 6.01 -6.51 18.45
C GLY A 252 6.82 -5.61 17.53
N GLY A 253 6.15 -4.78 16.71
CA GLY A 253 6.83 -3.78 15.88
C GLY A 253 7.69 -2.81 16.70
N SER A 254 9.00 -2.78 16.41
CA SER A 254 10.00 -2.05 17.19
C SER A 254 10.66 -0.89 16.45
N VAL A 255 10.93 -1.08 15.15
CA VAL A 255 11.76 -0.16 14.37
C VAL A 255 10.88 0.63 13.41
N LEU A 256 11.06 1.95 13.37
CA LEU A 256 10.56 2.79 12.29
C LEU A 256 11.59 2.74 11.17
N THR A 257 11.28 2.03 10.09
CA THR A 257 12.18 1.90 8.95
C THR A 257 12.05 3.11 8.03
N GLY A 258 13.13 3.87 7.89
CA GLY A 258 13.13 5.12 7.14
C GLY A 258 12.42 6.23 7.91
N THR A 259 13.01 7.42 7.90
CA THR A 259 12.42 8.63 8.51
C THR A 259 11.98 9.64 7.45
N LEU A 260 12.53 9.53 6.23
CA LEU A 260 12.11 10.31 5.08
C LEU A 260 10.89 9.63 4.44
N GLY A 261 9.72 10.14 4.80
CA GLY A 261 8.45 9.70 4.22
C GLY A 261 7.61 8.81 5.09
N ASN A 262 8.21 8.20 6.12
CA ASN A 262 7.48 7.36 7.04
C ASN A 262 6.44 8.18 7.84
N PRO A 263 5.13 7.90 7.67
CA PRO A 263 4.07 8.64 8.32
C PRO A 263 4.11 8.50 9.85
N LEU A 264 4.69 7.43 10.39
CA LEU A 264 4.84 7.27 11.84
C LEU A 264 5.91 8.19 12.42
N GLY A 265 6.92 8.57 11.62
CA GLY A 265 7.85 9.65 11.99
C GLY A 265 7.16 11.01 12.08
N ILE A 266 6.15 11.26 11.23
CA ILE A 266 5.30 12.46 11.34
C ILE A 266 4.48 12.42 12.63
N VAL A 267 3.85 11.28 12.94
CA VAL A 267 3.07 11.11 14.17
C VAL A 267 3.96 11.29 15.40
N ALA A 268 5.17 10.73 15.41
CA ALA A 268 6.15 10.96 16.48
C ALA A 268 6.48 12.45 16.64
N ARG A 269 6.71 13.17 15.53
CA ARG A 269 6.95 14.62 15.55
C ARG A 269 5.75 15.42 16.07
N GLN A 270 4.52 15.01 15.74
CA GLN A 270 3.31 15.63 16.29
C GLN A 270 3.16 15.42 17.81
N LEU A 271 3.72 14.34 18.34
CA LEU A 271 3.79 14.06 19.77
C LEU A 271 4.96 14.76 20.48
N GLY A 272 5.83 15.46 19.73
CA GLY A 272 7.05 16.06 20.28
C GLY A 272 8.13 15.04 20.65
N GLU A 273 8.02 13.81 20.13
CA GLU A 273 8.99 12.75 20.40
C GLU A 273 10.20 12.86 19.47
N LEU A 274 11.40 12.82 20.05
CA LEU A 274 12.65 12.75 19.30
C LEU A 274 13.01 11.28 19.06
N LEU A 275 13.11 10.89 17.79
CA LEU A 275 13.49 9.54 17.41
C LEU A 275 14.98 9.29 17.67
N HIS A 276 15.31 8.08 18.14
CA HIS A 276 16.69 7.63 18.31
C HIS A 276 17.12 6.84 17.08
N LYS A 277 18.09 7.36 16.32
CA LYS A 277 18.70 6.64 15.20
C LYS A 277 19.37 5.37 15.72
N VAL A 278 19.03 4.23 15.13
CA VAL A 278 19.74 2.97 15.36
C VAL A 278 21.16 3.14 14.82
N ARG A 279 22.15 2.96 15.68
CA ARG A 279 23.57 3.06 15.31
C ARG A 279 23.97 1.91 14.38
N ASP A 280 24.84 2.23 13.41
CA ASP A 280 25.27 1.27 12.38
C ASP A 280 26.19 0.15 12.92
N LYS A 281 26.79 0.35 14.10
CA LYS A 281 27.71 -0.61 14.71
C LYS A 281 26.94 -1.80 15.30
N CYS A 282 27.20 -3.00 14.76
CA CYS A 282 26.67 -4.27 15.24
C CYS A 282 27.83 -5.28 15.37
N PRO A 283 28.55 -5.36 16.50
CA PRO A 283 29.59 -6.36 16.67
C PRO A 283 29.00 -7.76 16.72
N LEU A 284 29.72 -8.71 16.12
CA LEU A 284 29.35 -10.12 16.12
C LEU A 284 30.27 -10.91 17.04
N TYR A 285 29.70 -11.85 17.79
CA TYR A 285 30.43 -12.71 18.71
C TYR A 285 30.38 -14.17 18.25
N CYS A 286 31.54 -14.81 18.21
CA CYS A 286 31.68 -16.24 17.94
C CYS A 286 31.01 -17.07 19.05
N VAL A 287 30.85 -18.38 18.80
CA VAL A 287 30.24 -19.34 19.76
C VAL A 287 30.99 -19.39 21.10
N ASN A 288 32.29 -19.09 21.09
CA ASN A 288 33.14 -19.02 22.29
C ASN A 288 33.07 -17.65 23.01
N GLY A 289 32.24 -16.71 22.54
CA GLY A 289 32.06 -15.37 23.11
C GLY A 289 33.11 -14.34 22.67
N MET A 290 34.12 -14.73 21.89
CA MET A 290 35.11 -13.79 21.35
C MET A 290 34.53 -12.96 20.20
N PRO A 291 34.95 -11.70 20.02
CA PRO A 291 34.53 -10.92 18.85
C PRO A 291 35.01 -11.59 17.55
N VAL A 292 34.15 -11.55 16.53
CA VAL A 292 34.48 -11.96 15.17
C VAL A 292 35.60 -11.07 14.63
N ASP A 293 36.56 -11.67 13.92
CA ASP A 293 37.63 -10.93 13.26
C ASP A 293 37.06 -9.97 12.19
N PRO A 294 37.41 -8.67 12.21
CA PRO A 294 36.84 -7.70 11.28
C PRO A 294 37.11 -7.98 9.80
N ASP A 295 38.26 -8.57 9.45
CA ASP A 295 38.58 -8.91 8.07
C ASP A 295 37.74 -10.11 7.61
N MET A 296 37.52 -11.08 8.49
CA MET A 296 36.59 -12.20 8.25
C MET A 296 35.15 -11.70 8.07
N ASP A 297 34.70 -10.76 8.91
CA ASP A 297 33.36 -10.16 8.83
C ASP A 297 33.12 -9.53 7.45
N VAL A 298 34.00 -8.62 7.04
CA VAL A 298 33.92 -7.98 5.72
C VAL A 298 34.01 -8.99 4.58
N LYS A 299 34.84 -10.04 4.72
CA LYS A 299 35.00 -11.10 3.71
C LYS A 299 33.72 -11.91 3.53
N VAL A 300 33.12 -12.40 4.63
CA VAL A 300 31.91 -13.23 4.59
C VAL A 300 30.69 -12.41 4.17
N GLU A 301 30.55 -11.19 4.68
CA GLU A 301 29.50 -10.26 4.25
C GLU A 301 29.58 -10.00 2.73
N SER A 302 30.79 -9.74 2.22
CA SER A 302 31.02 -9.57 0.78
C SER A 302 30.67 -10.82 -0.03
N ALA A 303 30.96 -12.02 0.49
CA ALA A 303 30.61 -13.27 -0.16
C ALA A 303 29.10 -13.51 -0.17
N PHE A 304 28.42 -13.22 0.94
CA PHE A 304 26.96 -13.29 1.07
C PHE A 304 26.25 -12.33 0.11
N ASN A 305 26.69 -11.07 0.02
CA ASN A 305 26.10 -10.10 -0.91
C ASN A 305 26.30 -10.50 -2.38
N ARG A 306 27.48 -11.02 -2.74
CA ARG A 306 27.72 -11.58 -4.08
C ARG A 306 26.84 -12.78 -4.39
N LEU A 307 26.46 -13.54 -3.37
CA LEU A 307 25.55 -14.66 -3.52
C LEU A 307 24.12 -14.18 -3.82
N LEU A 308 23.62 -13.16 -3.14
CA LEU A 308 22.35 -12.53 -3.47
C LEU A 308 22.34 -11.95 -4.89
N ASP A 309 23.43 -11.32 -5.31
CA ASP A 309 23.60 -10.85 -6.70
C ASP A 309 23.49 -12.00 -7.72
N LYS A 310 24.08 -13.16 -7.41
CA LYS A 310 23.98 -14.37 -8.25
C LYS A 310 22.56 -14.93 -8.26
N ALA A 311 21.86 -14.96 -7.13
CA ALA A 311 20.46 -15.37 -7.06
C ALA A 311 19.57 -14.46 -7.90
N SER A 312 19.80 -13.14 -7.86
CA SER A 312 19.09 -12.17 -8.70
C SER A 312 19.35 -12.38 -10.21
N ARG A 313 20.60 -12.71 -10.60
CA ARG A 313 20.92 -13.08 -11.99
C ARG A 313 20.28 -14.41 -12.39
N LEU A 314 20.27 -15.40 -11.50
CA LEU A 314 19.64 -16.69 -11.73
C LEU A 314 18.13 -16.51 -11.96
N ARG A 315 17.46 -15.69 -11.13
CA ARG A 315 16.06 -15.27 -11.33
C ARG A 315 15.84 -14.72 -12.74
N GLN A 316 16.68 -13.78 -13.19
CA GLN A 316 16.55 -13.19 -14.53
C GLN A 316 16.70 -14.23 -15.65
N LEU A 317 17.63 -15.17 -15.51
CA LEU A 317 17.85 -16.24 -16.49
C LEU A 317 16.70 -17.26 -16.51
N MET A 318 16.05 -17.49 -15.38
CA MET A 318 14.93 -18.44 -15.25
C MET A 318 13.59 -17.88 -15.75
N GLY A 319 13.42 -16.56 -15.81
CA GLY A 319 12.16 -15.92 -16.22
C GLY A 319 11.00 -16.39 -15.34
N GLU A 320 9.86 -16.75 -15.97
CA GLU A 320 8.63 -17.18 -15.28
C GLU A 320 8.83 -18.41 -14.38
N VAL A 321 9.79 -19.30 -14.69
CA VAL A 321 10.06 -20.49 -13.89
C VAL A 321 10.56 -20.15 -12.48
N SER A 322 11.14 -18.96 -12.28
CA SER A 322 11.63 -18.52 -10.97
C SER A 322 10.52 -18.38 -9.91
N VAL A 323 9.25 -18.28 -10.32
CA VAL A 323 8.09 -18.14 -9.42
C VAL A 323 7.85 -19.41 -8.59
N ASP A 324 8.22 -20.57 -9.13
CA ASP A 324 8.08 -21.88 -8.48
C ASP A 324 9.35 -22.30 -7.72
N VAL A 325 10.36 -21.43 -7.64
CA VAL A 325 11.64 -21.71 -6.97
C VAL A 325 11.79 -20.88 -5.71
N SER A 326 12.28 -21.50 -4.65
CA SER A 326 12.57 -20.80 -3.41
C SER A 326 13.93 -20.11 -3.44
N LEU A 327 14.03 -18.98 -2.74
CA LEU A 327 15.30 -18.31 -2.49
C LEU A 327 16.28 -19.25 -1.80
N GLY A 328 15.81 -20.07 -0.85
CA GLY A 328 16.61 -21.09 -0.17
C GLY A 328 17.26 -22.07 -1.14
N ALA A 329 16.50 -22.62 -2.09
CA ALA A 329 17.06 -23.56 -3.09
C ALA A 329 18.15 -22.91 -3.96
N ALA A 330 17.97 -21.64 -4.33
CA ALA A 330 18.99 -20.88 -5.05
C ALA A 330 20.25 -20.70 -4.18
N LEU A 331 20.10 -20.29 -2.93
CA LEU A 331 21.23 -20.05 -2.01
C LEU A 331 21.97 -21.35 -1.64
N GLU A 332 21.25 -22.46 -1.43
CA GLU A 332 21.82 -23.77 -1.11
C GLU A 332 22.76 -24.29 -2.21
N THR A 333 22.37 -24.12 -3.48
CA THR A 333 23.18 -24.53 -4.65
C THR A 333 24.57 -23.89 -4.62
N PHE A 334 24.65 -22.64 -4.17
CA PHE A 334 25.92 -21.93 -4.07
C PHE A 334 26.61 -22.12 -2.72
N SER A 335 25.84 -22.37 -1.66
CA SER A 335 26.38 -22.68 -0.32
C SER A 335 27.18 -23.98 -0.34
N GLN A 336 26.79 -24.99 -1.13
CA GLN A 336 27.57 -26.22 -1.28
C GLN A 336 28.98 -25.94 -1.83
N VAL A 337 29.09 -25.07 -2.84
CA VAL A 337 30.41 -24.67 -3.40
C VAL A 337 31.21 -23.82 -2.41
N TYR A 338 30.53 -23.00 -1.60
CA TYR A 338 31.18 -22.17 -0.58
C TYR A 338 31.69 -23.02 0.59
N LYS A 339 30.91 -24.02 1.02
CA LYS A 339 31.20 -24.88 2.18
C LYS A 339 32.49 -25.67 2.03
N ASP A 340 32.80 -26.14 0.83
CA ASP A 340 34.04 -26.89 0.56
C ASP A 340 35.29 -25.98 0.56
N ALA A 341 35.11 -24.65 0.59
CA ALA A 341 36.18 -23.67 0.39
C ALA A 341 36.44 -22.74 1.60
N VAL A 342 35.75 -22.93 2.73
CA VAL A 342 35.81 -22.03 3.90
C VAL A 342 35.94 -22.78 5.22
N SER A 343 36.37 -22.09 6.26
CA SER A 343 36.44 -22.66 7.62
C SER A 343 35.05 -22.80 8.26
N ASP A 344 34.97 -23.60 9.33
CA ASP A 344 33.73 -23.72 10.12
C ASP A 344 33.31 -22.37 10.74
N GLU A 345 34.26 -21.52 11.14
CA GLU A 345 33.99 -20.18 11.67
C GLU A 345 33.38 -19.26 10.61
N GLU A 346 33.92 -19.28 9.39
CA GLU A 346 33.36 -18.54 8.25
C GLU A 346 31.95 -19.02 7.90
N MET A 347 31.69 -20.34 8.00
CA MET A 347 30.37 -20.92 7.77
C MET A 347 29.35 -20.51 8.85
N ASN A 348 29.76 -20.47 10.12
CA ASN A 348 28.89 -20.00 11.21
C ASN A 348 28.49 -18.53 11.04
N LEU A 349 29.44 -17.70 10.58
CA LEU A 349 29.16 -16.31 10.23
C LEU A 349 28.24 -16.18 9.01
N PHE A 350 28.46 -17.01 7.99
CA PHE A 350 27.56 -17.07 6.84
C PHE A 350 26.13 -17.48 7.24
N ASN A 351 26.00 -18.45 8.16
CA ASN A 351 24.70 -18.84 8.72
C ASN A 351 24.03 -17.72 9.51
N TRP A 352 24.80 -16.85 10.17
CA TRP A 352 24.25 -15.66 10.82
C TRP A 352 23.63 -14.68 9.81
N HIS A 353 24.26 -14.46 8.64
CA HIS A 353 23.66 -13.64 7.57
C HIS A 353 22.39 -14.28 6.99
N LEU A 354 22.35 -15.61 6.85
CA LEU A 354 21.12 -16.32 6.48
C LEU A 354 20.02 -16.14 7.52
N ALA A 355 20.36 -16.24 8.82
CA ALA A 355 19.42 -15.97 9.91
C ALA A 355 18.90 -14.53 9.90
N ASN A 356 19.77 -13.56 9.58
CA ASN A 356 19.40 -12.16 9.47
C ASN A 356 18.43 -11.91 8.29
N LEU A 357 18.60 -12.64 7.17
CA LEU A 357 17.66 -12.60 6.04
C LEU A 357 16.32 -13.27 6.39
N GLU A 358 16.34 -14.39 7.12
CA GLU A 358 15.12 -15.02 7.67
C GLU A 358 14.40 -14.11 8.66
N TYR A 359 15.15 -13.36 9.47
CA TYR A 359 14.61 -12.34 10.36
C TYR A 359 13.89 -11.23 9.57
N ALA A 360 14.55 -10.65 8.57
CA ALA A 360 13.96 -9.57 7.76
C ALA A 360 12.63 -9.98 7.13
N ASN A 361 12.52 -11.22 6.66
CA ASN A 361 11.33 -11.76 6.00
C ASN A 361 10.36 -12.49 6.96
N ALA A 362 10.74 -12.68 8.22
CA ALA A 362 10.14 -13.63 9.17
C ALA A 362 9.80 -15.00 8.56
N GLY A 363 10.54 -15.45 7.55
CA GLY A 363 10.19 -16.60 6.74
C GLY A 363 11.38 -17.53 6.56
N LEU A 364 11.11 -18.82 6.43
CA LEU A 364 12.13 -19.79 6.03
C LEU A 364 12.55 -19.49 4.59
N LEU A 365 13.85 -19.45 4.32
CA LEU A 365 14.35 -19.20 2.95
C LEU A 365 13.80 -20.23 1.95
N SER A 366 13.57 -21.46 2.40
CA SER A 366 12.97 -22.55 1.61
C SER A 366 11.53 -22.28 1.15
N ASN A 367 10.84 -21.32 1.78
CA ASN A 367 9.48 -20.92 1.44
C ASN A 367 9.40 -19.54 0.75
N LEU A 368 10.46 -18.73 0.78
CA LEU A 368 10.47 -17.41 0.14
C LEU A 368 10.62 -17.53 -1.37
N SER A 369 9.86 -16.74 -2.12
CA SER A 369 9.91 -16.71 -3.59
C SER A 369 11.26 -16.18 -4.08
N LEU A 370 11.98 -16.95 -4.91
CA LEU A 370 13.16 -16.42 -5.59
C LEU A 370 12.79 -15.22 -6.47
N ALA A 371 11.63 -15.27 -7.13
CA ALA A 371 11.17 -14.24 -8.05
C ALA A 371 10.87 -12.91 -7.36
N PHE A 372 10.24 -12.95 -6.19
CA PHE A 372 9.52 -11.78 -5.64
C PHE A 372 9.76 -11.50 -4.15
N TRP A 373 10.73 -12.15 -3.48
CA TRP A 373 10.99 -11.89 -2.05
C TRP A 373 11.37 -10.43 -1.74
N ASP A 374 12.03 -9.74 -2.68
CA ASP A 374 12.55 -8.37 -2.61
C ASP A 374 11.71 -7.37 -3.43
N GLN A 375 10.44 -7.70 -3.74
CA GLN A 375 9.62 -6.88 -4.65
C GLN A 375 9.25 -5.49 -4.10
N ASP A 376 9.37 -5.28 -2.79
CA ASP A 376 9.14 -4.01 -2.11
C ASP A 376 10.39 -3.13 -1.98
N ASP A 377 11.60 -3.64 -2.24
CA ASP A 377 12.87 -2.90 -2.17
C ASP A 377 12.85 -1.55 -2.93
N PRO A 378 12.28 -1.44 -4.15
CA PRO A 378 12.24 -0.16 -4.88
C PRO A 378 11.44 0.94 -4.17
N TYR A 379 10.61 0.59 -3.18
CA TYR A 379 9.75 1.51 -2.46
C TYR A 379 10.29 1.87 -1.07
N ASP A 380 11.45 1.34 -0.66
CA ASP A 380 12.01 1.58 0.67
C ASP A 380 12.06 3.07 1.03
N MET A 381 11.69 3.37 2.28
CA MET A 381 11.62 4.74 2.76
C MET A 381 13.02 5.21 3.17
N GLY A 382 13.49 6.29 2.56
CA GLY A 382 14.82 6.82 2.85
C GLY A 382 14.99 7.32 4.29
N GLY A 383 16.22 7.68 4.64
CA GLY A 383 16.57 8.20 5.97
C GLY A 383 16.89 7.09 6.96
N ASP A 384 17.12 7.50 8.21
CA ASP A 384 17.59 6.58 9.25
C ASP A 384 16.49 5.63 9.74
N HIS A 385 16.87 4.41 10.11
CA HIS A 385 16.04 3.53 10.93
C HIS A 385 16.09 3.99 12.39
N CYS A 386 14.94 4.05 13.05
CA CYS A 386 14.86 4.63 14.39
C CYS A 386 14.06 3.78 15.38
N PHE A 387 14.44 3.90 16.65
CA PHE A 387 13.60 3.54 17.79
C PHE A 387 12.83 4.77 18.29
N LEU A 388 11.64 4.53 18.84
CA LEU A 388 10.88 5.54 19.56
C LEU A 388 11.15 5.43 21.07
N PRO A 389 11.72 6.45 21.73
CA PRO A 389 11.89 6.46 23.17
C PRO A 389 10.56 6.23 23.92
N GLY A 390 10.55 5.26 24.84
CA GLY A 390 9.36 4.80 25.56
C GLY A 390 8.50 3.78 24.83
N GLY A 391 8.91 3.34 23.62
CA GLY A 391 8.29 2.27 22.85
C GLY A 391 7.11 2.72 21.97
N ASN A 392 6.82 1.91 20.95
CA ASN A 392 5.83 2.24 19.91
C ASN A 392 4.37 2.23 20.40
N GLY A 393 4.12 1.76 21.61
CA GLY A 393 2.84 1.84 22.32
C GLY A 393 2.37 3.29 22.52
N LYS A 394 3.29 4.27 22.56
CA LYS A 394 2.93 5.70 22.55
C LYS A 394 2.16 6.11 21.30
N LEU A 395 2.57 5.61 20.12
CA LEU A 395 1.87 5.86 18.86
C LEU A 395 0.46 5.25 18.90
N VAL A 396 0.35 4.02 19.41
CA VAL A 396 -0.93 3.32 19.57
C VAL A 396 -1.86 4.09 20.51
N GLN A 397 -1.35 4.51 21.67
CA GLN A 397 -2.11 5.28 22.65
C GLN A 397 -2.67 6.56 22.02
N ALA A 398 -1.81 7.35 21.37
CA ALA A 398 -2.21 8.60 20.72
C ALA A 398 -3.24 8.38 19.59
N LEU A 399 -3.10 7.31 18.81
CA LEU A 399 -4.03 6.98 17.73
C LEU A 399 -5.38 6.46 18.28
N SER A 400 -5.38 5.73 19.39
CA SER A 400 -6.59 5.19 20.02
C SER A 400 -7.42 6.24 20.77
N GLU A 401 -6.83 7.39 21.09
CA GLU A 401 -7.50 8.46 21.83
C GLU A 401 -8.75 8.96 21.09
N ASN A 402 -9.88 8.95 21.79
CA ASN A 402 -11.21 9.32 21.30
C ASN A 402 -11.73 8.46 20.13
N VAL A 403 -11.18 7.26 19.94
CA VAL A 403 -11.73 6.26 19.01
C VAL A 403 -12.70 5.35 19.78
N PRO A 404 -13.93 5.11 19.28
CA PRO A 404 -14.91 4.24 19.94
C PRO A 404 -14.55 2.75 19.76
N ILE A 405 -13.65 2.26 20.61
CA ILE A 405 -13.16 0.88 20.59
C ILE A 405 -13.89 0.03 21.63
N LEU A 406 -14.46 -1.09 21.19
CA LEU A 406 -15.01 -2.14 22.03
C LEU A 406 -14.00 -3.28 22.12
N TYR A 407 -13.34 -3.39 23.27
CA TYR A 407 -12.38 -4.45 23.57
C TYR A 407 -13.07 -5.77 23.90
N GLU A 408 -12.29 -6.85 23.80
CA GLU A 408 -12.74 -8.22 24.08
C GLU A 408 -13.94 -8.65 23.21
N LYS A 409 -14.03 -8.09 21.99
CA LYS A 409 -15.02 -8.43 20.97
C LYS A 409 -14.36 -9.25 19.88
N THR A 410 -14.26 -10.56 20.14
CA THR A 410 -13.76 -11.52 19.17
C THR A 410 -14.81 -11.75 18.07
N VAL A 411 -14.57 -11.18 16.89
CA VAL A 411 -15.41 -11.37 15.71
C VAL A 411 -15.22 -12.78 15.15
N HIS A 412 -16.32 -13.47 14.85
CA HIS A 412 -16.32 -14.81 14.25
C HIS A 412 -17.15 -14.89 12.96
N MET A 413 -17.98 -13.89 12.67
CA MET A 413 -18.77 -13.85 11.43
C MET A 413 -18.95 -12.42 10.93
N ILE A 414 -18.81 -12.23 9.62
CA ILE A 414 -19.12 -10.98 8.90
C ILE A 414 -20.09 -11.32 7.78
N ARG A 415 -21.33 -10.86 7.90
CA ARG A 415 -22.33 -10.92 6.85
C ARG A 415 -22.37 -9.57 6.13
N TYR A 416 -22.40 -9.58 4.80
CA TYR A 416 -22.51 -8.38 3.99
C TYR A 416 -23.47 -8.61 2.82
N SER A 417 -24.23 -7.57 2.47
CA SER A 417 -25.25 -7.62 1.42
C SER A 417 -25.45 -6.23 0.81
N GLY A 418 -26.36 -6.12 -0.16
CA GLY A 418 -26.76 -4.84 -0.73
C GLY A 418 -27.28 -3.84 0.31
N ASP A 419 -27.80 -4.31 1.45
CA ASP A 419 -28.42 -3.47 2.48
C ASP A 419 -27.44 -3.00 3.57
N GLY A 420 -26.25 -3.60 3.67
CA GLY A 420 -25.28 -3.27 4.71
C GLY A 420 -24.48 -4.47 5.20
N VAL A 421 -23.96 -4.36 6.41
CA VAL A 421 -23.11 -5.37 7.07
C VAL A 421 -23.63 -5.70 8.47
N GLN A 422 -23.46 -6.96 8.87
CA GLN A 422 -23.67 -7.45 10.22
C GLN A 422 -22.41 -8.19 10.68
N VAL A 423 -21.79 -7.72 11.76
CA VAL A 423 -20.58 -8.29 12.33
C VAL A 423 -20.93 -8.92 13.67
N THR A 424 -20.69 -10.23 13.80
CA THR A 424 -21.01 -10.98 15.01
C THR A 424 -19.74 -11.22 15.84
N ALA A 425 -19.79 -10.79 17.10
CA ALA A 425 -18.74 -11.04 18.09
C ALA A 425 -19.34 -11.67 19.35
N GLY A 426 -19.03 -12.94 19.59
CA GLY A 426 -19.70 -13.74 20.63
C GLY A 426 -21.20 -13.85 20.35
N SER A 427 -22.03 -13.45 21.32
CA SER A 427 -23.50 -13.39 21.19
C SER A 427 -24.03 -12.05 20.67
N GLN A 428 -23.16 -11.06 20.43
CA GLN A 428 -23.54 -9.71 20.01
C GLN A 428 -23.44 -9.56 18.49
N VAL A 429 -24.42 -8.88 17.90
CA VAL A 429 -24.44 -8.50 16.49
C VAL A 429 -24.35 -6.98 16.40
N PHE A 430 -23.40 -6.50 15.60
CA PHE A 430 -23.19 -5.10 15.29
C PHE A 430 -23.61 -4.86 13.85
N GLU A 431 -24.50 -3.90 13.63
CA GLU A 431 -24.97 -3.53 12.29
C GLU A 431 -24.33 -2.23 11.82
N GLY A 432 -24.02 -2.17 10.53
CA GLY A 432 -23.47 -0.98 9.89
C GLY A 432 -23.71 -0.98 8.40
N ASP A 433 -23.34 0.10 7.74
CA ASP A 433 -23.48 0.25 6.28
C ASP A 433 -22.28 -0.33 5.55
N MET A 434 -21.10 -0.26 6.15
CA MET A 434 -19.86 -0.83 5.62
C MET A 434 -19.00 -1.41 6.76
N ALA A 435 -18.18 -2.40 6.44
CA ALA A 435 -17.19 -2.96 7.35
C ALA A 435 -15.78 -2.84 6.78
N LEU A 436 -14.80 -2.60 7.66
CA LEU A 436 -13.38 -2.69 7.34
C LEU A 436 -12.75 -3.83 8.15
N CYS A 437 -12.28 -4.87 7.47
CA CYS A 437 -11.58 -5.99 8.08
C CYS A 437 -10.07 -5.72 8.12
N THR A 438 -9.49 -5.65 9.32
CA THR A 438 -8.05 -5.41 9.51
C THR A 438 -7.33 -6.54 10.25
N VAL A 439 -7.97 -7.71 10.32
CA VAL A 439 -7.39 -8.88 11.00
C VAL A 439 -6.13 -9.35 10.29
N PRO A 440 -5.13 -9.88 11.02
CA PRO A 440 -3.90 -10.38 10.41
C PRO A 440 -4.15 -11.50 9.39
N LEU A 441 -3.27 -11.62 8.38
CA LEU A 441 -3.34 -12.66 7.36
C LEU A 441 -3.36 -14.07 7.98
N GLY A 442 -2.64 -14.31 9.07
CA GLY A 442 -2.69 -15.59 9.80
C GLY A 442 -4.10 -15.95 10.31
N VAL A 443 -4.90 -14.97 10.75
CA VAL A 443 -6.29 -15.18 11.16
C VAL A 443 -7.17 -15.54 9.95
N LEU A 444 -6.98 -14.88 8.81
CA LEU A 444 -7.68 -15.19 7.56
C LEU A 444 -7.33 -16.60 7.08
N LYS A 445 -6.05 -16.99 7.10
CA LYS A 445 -5.58 -18.33 6.73
C LYS A 445 -6.15 -19.45 7.60
N LYS A 446 -6.42 -19.18 8.88
CA LYS A 446 -7.05 -20.14 9.78
C LYS A 446 -8.56 -20.28 9.57
N GLY A 447 -9.19 -19.39 8.81
CA GLY A 447 -10.63 -19.43 8.54
C GLY A 447 -11.48 -19.20 9.80
N PHE A 448 -10.94 -18.49 10.81
CA PHE A 448 -11.63 -18.27 12.08
C PHE A 448 -12.86 -17.36 11.94
N ILE A 449 -12.85 -16.46 10.96
CA ILE A 449 -13.98 -15.57 10.65
C ILE A 449 -14.73 -16.13 9.43
N LYS A 450 -16.02 -16.40 9.61
CA LYS A 450 -16.92 -16.79 8.54
C LYS A 450 -17.45 -15.57 7.79
N PHE A 451 -17.23 -15.52 6.48
CA PHE A 451 -17.79 -14.50 5.60
C PHE A 451 -19.08 -15.01 4.95
N ILE A 452 -20.14 -14.18 4.94
CA ILE A 452 -21.42 -14.51 4.30
C ILE A 452 -21.92 -13.35 3.42
N PRO A 453 -21.97 -13.49 2.08
CA PRO A 453 -21.52 -14.64 1.29
C PRO A 453 -20.01 -14.89 1.45
N GLU A 454 -19.54 -16.03 0.94
CA GLU A 454 -18.12 -16.36 0.95
C GLU A 454 -17.30 -15.34 0.14
N LEU A 455 -16.03 -15.15 0.52
CA LEU A 455 -15.13 -14.26 -0.22
C LEU A 455 -14.90 -14.79 -1.65
N PRO A 456 -14.66 -13.91 -2.63
CA PRO A 456 -14.34 -14.33 -3.99
C PRO A 456 -13.14 -15.29 -4.04
N GLN A 457 -13.20 -16.30 -4.92
CA GLN A 457 -12.17 -17.34 -5.01
C GLN A 457 -10.77 -16.76 -5.19
N ARG A 458 -10.61 -15.72 -6.02
CA ARG A 458 -9.32 -15.03 -6.23
C ARG A 458 -8.73 -14.51 -4.91
N LYS A 459 -9.57 -13.98 -4.01
CA LYS A 459 -9.14 -13.50 -2.68
C LYS A 459 -8.79 -14.65 -1.75
N LEU A 460 -9.56 -15.74 -1.76
CA LEU A 460 -9.22 -16.96 -1.01
C LEU A 460 -7.89 -17.57 -1.47
N ASP A 461 -7.63 -17.60 -2.77
CA ASP A 461 -6.38 -18.10 -3.32
C ASP A 461 -5.19 -17.20 -2.94
N GLY A 462 -5.36 -15.87 -2.97
CA GLY A 462 -4.35 -14.92 -2.48
C GLY A 462 -4.06 -15.09 -0.98
N ILE A 463 -5.10 -15.25 -0.15
CA ILE A 463 -4.94 -15.59 1.28
C ILE A 463 -4.13 -16.87 1.43
N LYS A 464 -4.35 -17.88 0.59
CA LYS A 464 -3.64 -19.16 0.66
C LYS A 464 -2.19 -19.03 0.20
N ARG A 465 -1.93 -18.33 -0.90
CA ARG A 465 -0.59 -18.18 -1.52
C ARG A 465 0.38 -17.36 -0.69
N LEU A 466 -0.02 -16.17 -0.22
CA LEU A 466 0.87 -15.29 0.54
C LEU A 466 1.48 -16.03 1.74
N GLY A 467 2.75 -15.78 2.02
CA GLY A 467 3.38 -16.31 3.21
C GLY A 467 2.96 -15.54 4.46
N PHE A 468 2.92 -16.22 5.60
CA PHE A 468 2.74 -15.56 6.89
C PHE A 468 3.79 -16.08 7.86
N GLY A 469 4.75 -15.22 8.13
CA GLY A 469 5.98 -15.52 8.82
C GLY A 469 5.84 -15.65 10.34
N LEU A 470 6.95 -15.99 10.98
CA LEU A 470 7.08 -16.06 12.42
C LEU A 470 8.43 -15.50 12.89
N LEU A 471 8.34 -14.59 13.85
CA LEU A 471 9.47 -14.01 14.56
C LEU A 471 9.07 -13.86 16.03
N ASN A 472 9.97 -14.24 16.94
CA ASN A 472 9.76 -14.06 18.37
C ASN A 472 10.90 -13.31 19.04
N LYS A 473 10.63 -12.87 20.28
CA LYS A 473 11.52 -12.04 21.09
C LYS A 473 11.57 -12.55 22.53
N VAL A 474 12.72 -12.36 23.16
CA VAL A 474 12.92 -12.52 24.61
C VAL A 474 13.37 -11.17 25.16
N ALA A 475 12.48 -10.47 25.86
CA ALA A 475 12.80 -9.22 26.55
C ALA A 475 13.24 -9.51 27.99
N MET A 476 14.35 -8.89 28.42
CA MET A 476 14.97 -9.13 29.73
C MET A 476 15.36 -7.80 30.36
N LEU A 477 14.75 -7.50 31.51
CA LEU A 477 15.09 -6.35 32.34
C LEU A 477 16.12 -6.77 33.39
N PHE A 478 17.26 -6.09 33.44
CA PHE A 478 18.36 -6.39 34.36
C PHE A 478 18.43 -5.39 35.53
N PRO A 479 19.20 -5.66 36.59
CA PRO A 479 19.42 -4.68 37.67
C PRO A 479 20.33 -3.52 37.29
N HIS A 480 21.25 -3.74 36.33
CA HIS A 480 22.12 -2.71 35.79
C HIS A 480 22.56 -3.10 34.38
N VAL A 481 23.08 -2.13 33.63
CA VAL A 481 23.65 -2.35 32.30
C VAL A 481 25.04 -2.98 32.49
N PHE A 482 25.25 -4.17 31.92
CA PHE A 482 26.55 -4.86 31.93
C PHE A 482 27.18 -4.96 30.53
N TRP A 483 26.44 -4.57 29.49
CA TRP A 483 26.90 -4.52 28.10
C TRP A 483 27.33 -3.10 27.70
N GLU A 484 27.91 -2.95 26.51
CA GLU A 484 28.41 -1.67 26.02
C GLU A 484 27.24 -0.70 25.69
N MET A 485 27.26 0.51 26.28
CA MET A 485 26.19 1.51 26.13
C MET A 485 26.21 2.26 24.79
N ASP A 486 27.31 2.18 24.05
CA ASP A 486 27.45 2.74 22.70
C ASP A 486 26.85 1.82 21.62
N LEU A 487 26.37 0.64 21.99
CA LEU A 487 25.73 -0.32 21.08
C LEU A 487 24.21 -0.30 21.19
N ASP A 488 23.55 -0.24 20.04
CA ASP A 488 22.11 -0.49 19.92
C ASP A 488 21.82 -1.94 19.51
N THR A 489 22.78 -2.62 18.86
CA THR A 489 22.67 -4.01 18.42
C THR A 489 23.98 -4.77 18.56
N PHE A 490 23.92 -6.08 18.75
CA PHE A 490 25.05 -7.01 18.61
C PHE A 490 24.56 -8.42 18.28
N GLY A 491 25.37 -9.19 17.57
CA GLY A 491 25.02 -10.54 17.11
C GLY A 491 25.82 -11.65 17.79
N HIS A 492 25.29 -12.86 17.73
CA HIS A 492 25.93 -14.09 18.23
C HIS A 492 25.80 -15.21 17.20
N LEU A 493 26.92 -15.86 16.89
CA LEU A 493 26.98 -16.95 15.93
C LEU A 493 26.50 -18.27 16.54
N SER A 494 26.07 -19.21 15.69
CA SER A 494 25.76 -20.58 16.09
C SER A 494 26.58 -21.56 15.26
N ASP A 495 27.01 -22.64 15.91
CA ASP A 495 27.65 -23.82 15.30
C ASP A 495 26.65 -24.85 14.77
N ASP A 496 25.35 -24.67 15.06
CA ASP A 496 24.27 -25.51 14.54
C ASP A 496 23.43 -24.72 13.52
N PRO A 497 23.52 -25.04 12.21
CA PRO A 497 22.75 -24.36 11.17
C PRO A 497 21.23 -24.39 11.40
N SER A 498 20.70 -25.42 12.08
CA SER A 498 19.27 -25.54 12.40
C SER A 498 18.81 -24.65 13.55
N ARG A 499 19.77 -24.01 14.23
CA ARG A 499 19.59 -23.07 15.35
C ARG A 499 20.16 -21.68 15.03
N ARG A 500 20.57 -21.42 13.78
CA ARG A 500 21.16 -20.14 13.35
C ARG A 500 20.36 -18.89 13.72
N GLY A 501 19.03 -19.01 13.79
CA GLY A 501 18.12 -17.93 14.16
C GLY A 501 17.79 -17.86 15.65
N GLU A 502 18.34 -18.74 16.49
CA GLU A 502 18.07 -18.76 17.94
C GLU A 502 18.96 -17.74 18.66
N PHE A 503 18.36 -16.63 19.12
CA PHE A 503 19.06 -15.57 19.87
C PHE A 503 20.27 -14.98 19.13
N PHE A 504 20.19 -14.94 17.80
CA PHE A 504 21.29 -14.56 16.92
C PHE A 504 21.58 -13.04 16.92
N LEU A 505 20.59 -12.22 17.30
CA LEU A 505 20.66 -10.76 17.31
C LEU A 505 20.01 -10.21 18.57
N PHE A 506 20.68 -9.26 19.21
CA PHE A 506 20.25 -8.58 20.42
C PHE A 506 20.04 -7.10 20.15
N TYR A 507 18.94 -6.55 20.67
CA TYR A 507 18.70 -5.11 20.73
C TYR A 507 18.95 -4.60 22.14
N SER A 508 19.82 -3.60 22.23
CA SER A 508 20.04 -2.80 23.43
C SER A 508 19.06 -1.65 23.43
N TYR A 509 18.14 -1.67 24.39
CA TYR A 509 17.13 -0.63 24.55
C TYR A 509 17.54 0.40 25.60
N VAL A 510 18.81 0.39 26.04
CA VAL A 510 19.29 1.23 27.16
C VAL A 510 19.03 2.73 26.94
N THR A 511 19.13 3.20 25.69
CA THR A 511 18.93 4.60 25.31
C THR A 511 17.46 5.00 25.15
N VAL A 512 16.55 4.02 25.00
CA VAL A 512 15.16 4.28 24.58
C VAL A 512 14.10 3.72 25.52
N ALA A 513 14.38 2.66 26.29
CA ALA A 513 13.38 2.04 27.17
C ALA A 513 13.21 2.74 28.51
N GLY A 514 14.17 3.55 28.94
CA GLY A 514 14.22 4.14 30.29
C GLY A 514 14.82 3.23 31.36
N GLY A 515 15.35 2.06 30.98
CA GLY A 515 15.98 1.11 31.91
C GLY A 515 16.89 0.09 31.20
N PRO A 516 17.65 -0.73 31.95
CA PRO A 516 18.57 -1.73 31.44
C PRO A 516 17.84 -2.93 30.81
N LEU A 517 17.40 -2.75 29.56
CA LEU A 517 16.61 -3.72 28.82
C LEU A 517 17.40 -4.25 27.61
N LEU A 518 17.50 -5.59 27.51
CA LEU A 518 17.91 -6.29 26.30
C LEU A 518 16.75 -7.08 25.70
N ILE A 519 16.73 -7.17 24.37
CA ILE A 519 15.79 -8.01 23.63
C ILE A 519 16.58 -8.94 22.70
N ALA A 520 16.45 -10.26 22.90
CA ALA A 520 17.02 -11.26 21.99
C ALA A 520 15.98 -11.69 20.94
N LEU A 521 16.39 -11.83 19.69
CA LEU A 521 15.51 -12.21 18.57
C LEU A 521 15.59 -13.70 18.25
N VAL A 522 14.46 -14.29 17.83
CA VAL A 522 14.36 -15.68 17.41
C VAL A 522 13.67 -15.78 16.06
N ALA A 523 14.42 -16.15 15.02
CA ALA A 523 14.00 -16.17 13.62
C ALA A 523 14.16 -17.55 12.96
N GLY A 524 13.68 -17.68 11.72
CA GLY A 524 13.84 -18.90 10.91
C GLY A 524 13.22 -20.14 11.56
N GLU A 525 13.84 -21.31 11.36
CA GLU A 525 13.38 -22.57 11.95
C GLU A 525 13.35 -22.54 13.48
N ALA A 526 14.27 -21.80 14.10
CA ALA A 526 14.33 -21.65 15.54
C ALA A 526 13.06 -21.02 16.10
N ALA A 527 12.44 -20.07 15.39
CA ALA A 527 11.20 -19.41 15.83
C ALA A 527 10.03 -20.38 15.98
N HIS A 528 9.94 -21.41 15.13
CA HIS A 528 8.91 -22.44 15.20
C HIS A 528 9.13 -23.38 16.39
N LYS A 529 10.37 -23.87 16.58
CA LYS A 529 10.73 -24.71 17.74
C LYS A 529 10.53 -23.95 19.05
N PHE A 530 10.83 -22.64 19.03
CA PHE A 530 10.71 -21.76 20.18
C PHE A 530 9.27 -21.66 20.70
N GLU A 531 8.24 -21.70 19.87
CA GLU A 531 6.82 -21.62 20.30
C GLU A 531 6.46 -22.69 21.34
N SER A 532 7.05 -23.89 21.25
CA SER A 532 6.85 -24.98 22.20
C SER A 532 7.87 -25.02 23.35
N MET A 533 8.91 -24.19 23.31
CA MET A 533 9.95 -24.17 24.34
C MET A 533 9.43 -23.58 25.66
N PRO A 534 9.75 -24.15 26.83
CA PRO A 534 9.45 -23.51 28.11
C PRO A 534 10.15 -22.14 28.21
N PRO A 535 9.48 -21.08 28.72
CA PRO A 535 10.12 -19.77 28.88
C PRO A 535 11.37 -19.77 29.76
N THR A 536 11.44 -20.66 30.76
CA THR A 536 12.61 -20.84 31.62
C THR A 536 13.83 -21.27 30.81
N ASP A 537 13.66 -22.26 29.94
CA ASP A 537 14.73 -22.83 29.12
C ASP A 537 15.25 -21.81 28.12
N ALA A 538 14.33 -21.04 27.52
CA ALA A 538 14.66 -19.91 26.65
C ALA A 538 15.56 -18.89 27.37
N VAL A 539 15.15 -18.45 28.57
CA VAL A 539 15.92 -17.49 29.37
C VAL A 539 17.27 -18.08 29.77
N THR A 540 17.33 -19.34 30.20
CA THR A 540 18.58 -20.02 30.54
C THR A 540 19.55 -20.03 29.36
N ARG A 541 19.07 -20.36 28.16
CA ARG A 541 19.90 -20.36 26.94
C ARG A 541 20.42 -18.97 26.57
N VAL A 542 19.57 -17.95 26.64
CA VAL A 542 19.99 -16.57 26.39
C VAL A 542 21.04 -16.12 27.41
N LEU A 543 20.85 -16.44 28.68
CA LEU A 543 21.83 -16.11 29.73
C LEU A 543 23.15 -16.86 29.55
N GLN A 544 23.14 -18.10 29.07
CA GLN A 544 24.37 -18.83 28.74
C GLN A 544 25.17 -18.12 27.64
N ILE A 545 24.49 -17.62 26.59
CA ILE A 545 25.12 -16.84 25.52
C ILE A 545 25.72 -15.55 26.09
N LEU A 546 24.95 -14.79 26.89
CA LEU A 546 25.42 -13.55 27.50
C LEU A 546 26.62 -13.81 28.43
N LYS A 547 26.56 -14.84 29.28
CA LYS A 547 27.67 -15.23 30.16
C LYS A 547 28.92 -15.59 29.35
N GLY A 548 28.77 -16.35 28.26
CA GLY A 548 29.85 -16.66 27.34
C GLY A 548 30.53 -15.44 26.72
N ILE A 549 29.77 -14.37 26.44
CA ILE A 549 30.31 -13.13 25.86
C ILE A 549 31.00 -12.24 26.91
N TYR A 550 30.40 -12.10 28.11
CA TYR A 550 30.80 -11.07 29.07
C TYR A 550 31.66 -11.58 30.23
N GLU A 551 31.47 -12.82 30.71
CA GLU A 551 32.28 -13.34 31.83
C GLU A 551 33.78 -13.49 31.50
N PRO A 552 34.19 -13.90 30.28
CA PRO A 552 35.60 -13.89 29.89
C PRO A 552 36.24 -12.50 29.89
N LYS A 553 35.42 -11.44 29.78
CA LYS A 553 35.85 -10.03 29.90
C LYS A 553 35.95 -9.55 31.35
N GLY A 554 35.70 -10.43 32.34
CA GLY A 554 35.65 -10.09 33.76
C GLY A 554 34.33 -9.41 34.18
N ILE A 555 33.28 -9.48 33.36
CA ILE A 555 31.98 -8.86 33.63
C ILE A 555 31.00 -9.94 34.07
N THR A 556 30.52 -9.85 35.31
CA THR A 556 29.49 -10.76 35.83
C THR A 556 28.13 -10.42 35.24
N VAL A 557 27.48 -11.40 34.58
CA VAL A 557 26.12 -11.22 34.05
C VAL A 557 25.11 -11.46 35.17
N PRO A 558 24.32 -10.44 35.59
CA PRO A 558 23.32 -10.61 36.62
C PRO A 558 22.10 -11.38 36.10
N GLU A 559 21.36 -12.00 37.02
CA GLU A 559 20.06 -12.56 36.69
C GLU A 559 19.04 -11.45 36.35
N PRO A 560 18.15 -11.66 35.37
CA PRO A 560 17.15 -10.68 34.99
C PRO A 560 16.08 -10.55 36.08
N ILE A 561 15.65 -9.32 36.34
CA ILE A 561 14.57 -8.97 37.26
C ILE A 561 13.22 -9.45 36.70
N GLN A 562 13.01 -9.27 35.40
CA GLN A 562 11.80 -9.69 34.71
C GLN A 562 12.14 -10.13 33.30
N THR A 563 11.47 -11.19 32.83
CA THR A 563 11.60 -11.70 31.47
C THR A 563 10.25 -11.88 30.79
N VAL A 564 10.23 -11.73 29.48
CA VAL A 564 9.03 -11.95 28.65
C VAL A 564 9.44 -12.61 27.34
N CYS A 565 8.91 -13.81 27.09
CA CYS A 565 9.02 -14.49 25.81
C CYS A 565 7.75 -14.28 24.99
N THR A 566 7.87 -13.90 23.73
CA THR A 566 6.72 -13.80 22.82
C THR A 566 6.37 -15.15 22.20
N ARG A 567 5.10 -15.28 21.82
CA ARG A 567 4.51 -16.47 21.18
C ARG A 567 3.54 -16.03 20.08
N TRP A 568 4.05 -15.32 19.07
CA TRP A 568 3.20 -14.73 18.02
C TRP A 568 2.51 -15.80 17.16
N GLY A 569 3.13 -16.98 16.99
CA GLY A 569 2.58 -18.09 16.21
C GLY A 569 1.39 -18.76 16.90
N SER A 570 1.44 -18.84 18.24
CA SER A 570 0.37 -19.42 19.06
C SER A 570 -0.70 -18.39 19.49
N ASP A 571 -0.47 -17.10 19.24
CA ASP A 571 -1.43 -16.04 19.57
C ASP A 571 -2.67 -16.12 18.65
N PRO A 572 -3.88 -16.33 19.21
CA PRO A 572 -5.09 -16.58 18.42
C PRO A 572 -5.58 -15.36 17.62
N PHE A 573 -5.06 -14.17 17.90
CA PHE A 573 -5.40 -12.95 17.18
C PHE A 573 -4.35 -12.58 16.12
N CYS A 574 -3.33 -13.41 15.92
CA CYS A 574 -2.27 -13.17 14.93
C CYS A 574 -1.93 -14.42 14.12
N PHE A 575 -1.63 -15.54 14.78
CA PHE A 575 -1.10 -16.77 14.17
C PHE A 575 0.18 -16.59 13.37
N GLY A 576 1.08 -15.71 13.83
CA GLY A 576 2.34 -15.36 13.17
C GLY A 576 2.74 -13.90 13.39
N SER A 577 3.85 -13.48 12.77
CA SER A 577 4.41 -12.14 12.89
C SER A 577 3.94 -11.21 11.76
N TYR A 578 4.37 -11.42 10.51
CA TYR A 578 4.03 -10.58 9.36
C TYR A 578 4.12 -11.35 8.04
N SER A 579 3.51 -10.81 7.00
CA SER A 579 3.46 -11.45 5.68
C SER A 579 4.82 -11.43 4.96
N ASN A 580 4.99 -12.36 4.02
CA ASN A 580 6.10 -12.37 3.06
C ASN A 580 5.63 -12.98 1.74
N VAL A 581 6.43 -12.83 0.69
CA VAL A 581 6.12 -13.40 -0.63
C VAL A 581 6.65 -14.83 -0.69
N ALA A 582 5.75 -15.79 -0.49
CA ALA A 582 6.08 -17.20 -0.55
C ALA A 582 6.20 -17.69 -2.02
N VAL A 583 6.83 -18.85 -2.22
CA VAL A 583 6.84 -19.54 -3.52
C VAL A 583 5.43 -19.66 -4.09
N GLY A 584 5.27 -19.32 -5.37
CA GLY A 584 3.97 -19.28 -6.05
C GLY A 584 3.12 -18.05 -5.77
N ALA A 585 3.49 -17.17 -4.84
CA ALA A 585 2.84 -15.88 -4.60
C ALA A 585 3.55 -14.74 -5.33
N SER A 586 2.87 -13.61 -5.50
CA SER A 586 3.44 -12.37 -6.06
C SER A 586 2.96 -11.13 -5.31
N GLY A 587 3.50 -9.97 -5.69
CA GLY A 587 3.01 -8.67 -5.25
C GLY A 587 1.52 -8.45 -5.47
N ASP A 588 0.97 -9.03 -6.53
CA ASP A 588 -0.45 -8.87 -6.90
C ASP A 588 -1.37 -9.50 -5.86
N ASP A 589 -0.89 -10.48 -5.07
CA ASP A 589 -1.69 -11.08 -4.00
C ASP A 589 -1.98 -10.07 -2.86
N TYR A 590 -1.09 -9.10 -2.62
CA TYR A 590 -1.37 -7.99 -1.70
C TYR A 590 -2.48 -7.08 -2.23
N ASP A 591 -2.45 -6.78 -3.52
CA ASP A 591 -3.45 -5.94 -4.19
C ASP A 591 -4.81 -6.65 -4.21
N ILE A 592 -4.84 -7.94 -4.53
CA ILE A 592 -6.02 -8.81 -4.43
C ILE A 592 -6.58 -8.81 -3.01
N LEU A 593 -5.72 -8.87 -1.98
CA LEU A 593 -6.18 -8.87 -0.61
C LEU A 593 -6.80 -7.52 -0.21
N ALA A 594 -6.33 -6.41 -0.78
CA ALA A 594 -6.89 -5.08 -0.58
C ALA A 594 -8.27 -4.86 -1.23
N GLU A 595 -8.59 -5.60 -2.32
CA GLU A 595 -9.86 -5.42 -3.06
C GLU A 595 -11.10 -5.44 -2.14
N SER A 596 -12.01 -4.48 -2.29
CA SER A 596 -13.28 -4.48 -1.57
C SER A 596 -14.25 -5.51 -2.17
N VAL A 597 -15.23 -5.97 -1.39
CA VAL A 597 -16.24 -6.95 -1.82
C VAL A 597 -17.66 -6.48 -1.49
N GLY A 598 -18.64 -7.08 -2.16
CA GLY A 598 -20.06 -6.76 -1.97
C GLY A 598 -20.42 -5.34 -2.42
N ASP A 599 -19.86 -4.86 -3.54
CA ASP A 599 -20.05 -3.49 -4.05
C ASP A 599 -19.64 -2.40 -3.02
N GLY A 600 -18.43 -2.59 -2.47
CA GLY A 600 -17.85 -1.70 -1.45
C GLY A 600 -18.51 -1.82 -0.08
N ARG A 601 -19.08 -2.97 0.28
CA ARG A 601 -19.68 -3.16 1.62
C ARG A 601 -18.66 -3.67 2.63
N LEU A 602 -17.68 -4.45 2.19
CA LEU A 602 -16.61 -4.98 3.03
C LEU A 602 -15.25 -4.64 2.40
N PHE A 603 -14.39 -3.98 3.17
CA PHE A 603 -13.05 -3.54 2.78
C PHE A 603 -11.98 -4.27 3.59
N PHE A 604 -10.73 -4.22 3.12
CA PHE A 604 -9.59 -4.88 3.76
C PHE A 604 -8.41 -3.93 3.88
N ALA A 605 -7.88 -3.78 5.10
CA ALA A 605 -6.65 -3.06 5.38
C ALA A 605 -5.72 -3.90 6.25
N GLY A 606 -4.48 -3.45 6.42
CA GLY A 606 -3.44 -4.15 7.17
C GLY A 606 -2.17 -4.29 6.34
N GLU A 607 -1.07 -4.66 6.99
CA GLU A 607 0.23 -4.83 6.32
C GLU A 607 0.18 -5.83 5.15
N ALA A 608 -0.67 -6.86 5.23
CA ALA A 608 -0.85 -7.83 4.16
C ALA A 608 -1.76 -7.34 3.00
N THR A 609 -2.08 -6.04 2.96
CA THR A 609 -2.94 -5.43 1.91
C THR A 609 -2.23 -4.29 1.18
N THR A 610 -0.90 -4.20 1.30
CA THR A 610 -0.11 -3.15 0.64
C THR A 610 1.11 -3.77 -0.02
N ARG A 611 1.14 -3.73 -1.35
CA ARG A 611 2.24 -4.29 -2.14
C ARG A 611 3.56 -3.56 -1.94
N ARG A 612 3.52 -2.24 -1.76
CA ARG A 612 4.70 -1.37 -1.67
C ARG A 612 5.35 -1.40 -0.29
N TYR A 613 4.58 -1.65 0.75
CA TYR A 613 5.04 -1.58 2.15
C TYR A 613 4.51 -2.76 2.98
N PRO A 614 4.63 -4.02 2.52
CA PRO A 614 4.16 -5.17 3.29
C PRO A 614 4.93 -5.30 4.60
N ALA A 615 4.45 -6.12 5.54
CA ALA A 615 5.13 -6.45 6.79
C ALA A 615 5.46 -5.31 7.77
N THR A 616 5.22 -4.04 7.41
CA THR A 616 5.66 -2.88 8.19
C THR A 616 4.53 -2.23 8.98
N MET A 617 4.92 -1.50 10.03
CA MET A 617 3.98 -0.65 10.80
C MET A 617 3.42 0.49 9.94
N HIS A 618 4.25 1.12 9.12
CA HIS A 618 3.82 2.22 8.26
C HIS A 618 2.93 1.74 7.12
N GLY A 619 3.18 0.57 6.54
CA GLY A 619 2.30 -0.04 5.55
C GLY A 619 0.91 -0.34 6.10
N ALA A 620 0.83 -0.88 7.33
CA ALA A 620 -0.45 -1.03 8.01
C ALA A 620 -1.16 0.33 8.20
N PHE A 621 -0.45 1.35 8.68
CA PHE A 621 -1.01 2.69 8.86
C PHE A 621 -1.54 3.29 7.54
N LEU A 622 -0.75 3.24 6.47
CA LEU A 622 -1.10 3.75 5.14
C LEU A 622 -2.31 3.01 4.54
N SER A 623 -2.35 1.68 4.66
CA SER A 623 -3.51 0.89 4.19
C SER A 623 -4.82 1.31 4.88
N GLY A 624 -4.76 1.72 6.16
CA GLY A 624 -5.92 2.25 6.87
C GLY A 624 -6.39 3.60 6.32
N LEU A 625 -5.47 4.50 5.97
CA LEU A 625 -5.80 5.77 5.32
C LEU A 625 -6.42 5.54 3.94
N ARG A 626 -5.84 4.63 3.15
CA ARG A 626 -6.33 4.22 1.83
C ARG A 626 -7.77 3.72 1.91
N GLU A 627 -8.06 2.77 2.81
CA GLU A 627 -9.43 2.26 2.91
C GLU A 627 -10.42 3.30 3.44
N ALA A 628 -10.02 4.21 4.32
CA ALA A 628 -10.89 5.32 4.72
C ALA A 628 -11.29 6.20 3.52
N ALA A 629 -10.36 6.47 2.60
CA ALA A 629 -10.62 7.20 1.36
C ALA A 629 -11.56 6.40 0.42
N ASN A 630 -11.29 5.12 0.21
CA ASN A 630 -12.11 4.23 -0.61
C ASN A 630 -13.55 4.13 -0.09
N MET A 631 -13.71 3.97 1.23
CA MET A 631 -15.03 3.93 1.88
C MET A 631 -15.78 5.24 1.70
N ALA A 632 -15.10 6.39 1.85
CA ALA A 632 -15.68 7.69 1.61
C ALA A 632 -16.11 7.88 0.14
N HIS A 633 -15.32 7.35 -0.80
CA HIS A 633 -15.63 7.38 -2.22
C HIS A 633 -16.86 6.52 -2.57
N HIS A 634 -16.91 5.28 -2.09
CA HIS A 634 -18.06 4.39 -2.31
C HIS A 634 -19.36 4.96 -1.72
N ASP A 635 -19.30 5.56 -0.53
CA ASP A 635 -20.45 6.23 0.08
C ASP A 635 -20.94 7.42 -0.76
N ASN A 636 -20.02 8.23 -1.30
CA ASN A 636 -20.36 9.33 -2.20
C ASN A 636 -21.05 8.83 -3.46
N ILE A 637 -20.53 7.76 -4.09
CA ILE A 637 -21.14 7.15 -5.28
C ILE A 637 -22.55 6.64 -4.97
N ARG A 638 -22.75 5.92 -3.86
CA ARG A 638 -24.08 5.43 -3.47
C ARG A 638 -25.05 6.57 -3.23
N THR A 639 -24.62 7.61 -2.53
CA THR A 639 -25.43 8.80 -2.26
C THR A 639 -25.83 9.51 -3.56
N LEU A 640 -24.92 9.60 -4.54
CA LEU A 640 -25.21 10.15 -5.86
C LEU A 640 -26.21 9.28 -6.64
N LYS A 641 -26.03 7.95 -6.67
CA LYS A 641 -26.97 7.03 -7.30
C LYS A 641 -28.37 7.15 -6.69
N MET A 642 -28.49 7.18 -5.36
CA MET A 642 -29.78 7.36 -4.67
C MET A 642 -30.42 8.72 -4.96
N LYS A 643 -29.63 9.78 -5.16
CA LYS A 643 -30.17 11.09 -5.59
C LYS A 643 -30.64 11.07 -7.04
N VAL A 644 -29.96 10.33 -7.91
CA VAL A 644 -30.36 10.12 -9.31
C VAL A 644 -31.62 9.25 -9.39
N ASP A 645 -31.74 8.18 -8.61
CA ASP A 645 -32.94 7.33 -8.58
C ASP A 645 -34.17 8.04 -7.97
N LYS A 646 -33.95 9.05 -7.11
CA LYS A 646 -35.00 9.93 -6.56
C LYS A 646 -35.36 11.11 -7.48
N ALA A 647 -34.58 11.38 -8.53
CA ALA A 647 -34.91 12.35 -9.56
C ALA A 647 -35.45 11.59 -10.79
N PRO A 648 -36.59 11.97 -11.41
CA PRO A 648 -37.04 11.27 -12.60
C PRO A 648 -36.10 11.64 -13.76
N SER A 649 -35.10 10.80 -14.03
CA SER A 649 -34.21 10.98 -15.19
C SER A 649 -33.66 9.65 -15.70
N ASN A 650 -34.18 9.24 -16.86
CA ASN A 650 -33.93 7.98 -17.58
C ASN A 650 -32.50 7.82 -18.14
N ALA A 651 -31.49 8.58 -17.68
CA ALA A 651 -30.18 8.62 -18.34
C ALA A 651 -29.28 7.40 -18.03
N HIS A 652 -29.34 6.80 -16.84
CA HIS A 652 -28.51 5.63 -16.49
C HIS A 652 -29.07 4.30 -17.04
N SER A 653 -30.37 4.24 -17.35
CA SER A 653 -31.00 3.08 -18.01
C SER A 653 -30.50 2.91 -19.45
N CYS A 654 -30.20 3.99 -20.19
CA CYS A 654 -29.95 3.94 -21.63
C CYS A 654 -28.52 3.54 -22.05
N ALA A 655 -27.56 3.43 -21.13
CA ALA A 655 -26.17 3.06 -21.47
C ALA A 655 -25.99 1.54 -21.62
N SER A 656 -26.49 0.75 -20.68
CA SER A 656 -26.55 -0.72 -20.81
C SER A 656 -27.50 -1.13 -21.93
N LEU A 657 -28.59 -0.38 -22.09
CA LEU A 657 -29.61 -0.64 -23.10
C LEU A 657 -29.09 -0.56 -24.55
N LEU A 658 -28.26 0.43 -24.87
CA LEU A 658 -27.76 0.59 -26.23
C LEU A 658 -26.83 -0.56 -26.64
N ALA A 659 -25.98 -1.00 -25.71
CA ALA A 659 -25.09 -2.15 -25.94
C ALA A 659 -25.90 -3.43 -26.20
N ASP A 660 -26.98 -3.66 -25.46
CA ASP A 660 -27.88 -4.80 -25.68
C ASP A 660 -28.65 -4.70 -27.00
N LEU A 661 -29.12 -3.51 -27.39
CA LEU A 661 -29.78 -3.30 -28.68
C LEU A 661 -28.87 -3.66 -29.86
N PHE A 662 -27.57 -3.35 -29.78
CA PHE A 662 -26.57 -3.67 -30.81
C PHE A 662 -26.02 -5.10 -30.76
N ARG A 663 -26.54 -5.98 -29.89
CA ARG A 663 -26.33 -7.44 -30.02
C ARG A 663 -27.09 -8.01 -31.22
N GLU A 664 -28.23 -7.40 -31.58
CA GLU A 664 -29.04 -7.74 -32.75
C GLU A 664 -29.32 -6.48 -33.59
N PRO A 665 -28.34 -5.99 -34.38
CA PRO A 665 -28.57 -4.86 -35.28
C PRO A 665 -29.48 -5.22 -36.46
N ASP A 666 -30.17 -4.23 -37.00
CA ASP A 666 -31.09 -4.42 -38.14
C ASP A 666 -30.32 -4.59 -39.46
N ILE A 667 -29.17 -3.94 -39.60
CA ILE A 667 -28.27 -4.05 -40.76
C ILE A 667 -26.83 -4.01 -40.27
N GLU A 668 -25.96 -4.84 -40.86
CA GLU A 668 -24.50 -4.73 -40.72
C GLU A 668 -23.81 -4.76 -42.08
N PHE A 669 -22.73 -3.99 -42.22
CA PHE A 669 -21.83 -4.03 -43.37
C PHE A 669 -20.45 -3.50 -42.96
N GLY A 670 -19.41 -4.31 -43.16
CA GLY A 670 -18.06 -3.95 -42.69
C GLY A 670 -18.01 -3.74 -41.18
N SER A 671 -17.39 -2.65 -40.74
CA SER A 671 -17.35 -2.18 -39.34
C SER A 671 -18.62 -1.48 -38.85
N PHE A 672 -19.66 -1.37 -39.69
CA PHE A 672 -20.87 -0.60 -39.39
C PHE A 672 -22.04 -1.51 -38.98
N SER A 673 -22.67 -1.19 -37.85
CA SER A 673 -23.94 -1.81 -37.41
C SER A 673 -25.00 -0.72 -37.26
N VAL A 674 -26.24 -0.96 -37.68
CA VAL A 674 -27.34 0.02 -37.62
C VAL A 674 -28.57 -0.54 -36.94
N ILE A 675 -29.27 0.32 -36.19
CA ILE A 675 -30.61 0.06 -35.66
C ILE A 675 -31.55 1.19 -36.07
N PHE A 676 -32.72 0.86 -36.59
CA PHE A 676 -33.74 1.82 -36.99
C PHE A 676 -34.74 2.09 -35.86
N ALA A 677 -35.19 3.35 -35.75
CA ALA A 677 -36.15 3.76 -34.73
C ALA A 677 -37.55 3.15 -34.90
N ARG A 678 -37.96 2.84 -36.14
CA ARG A 678 -39.26 2.27 -36.50
C ARG A 678 -39.13 1.27 -37.65
N LYS A 679 -40.02 0.26 -37.70
CA LYS A 679 -40.12 -0.67 -38.85
C LYS A 679 -40.71 -0.07 -40.13
N ASN A 680 -41.27 1.14 -40.08
CA ASN A 680 -41.88 1.77 -41.24
C ASN A 680 -40.81 2.10 -42.32
N THR A 681 -41.14 1.97 -43.60
CA THR A 681 -40.21 2.22 -44.72
C THR A 681 -39.97 3.70 -45.01
N ASP A 682 -40.27 4.58 -44.05
CA ASP A 682 -40.10 6.03 -44.20
C ASP A 682 -38.60 6.36 -44.39
N PRO A 683 -38.21 6.95 -45.53
CA PRO A 683 -36.83 7.34 -45.81
C PRO A 683 -36.24 8.33 -44.78
N LYS A 684 -37.09 9.10 -44.09
CA LYS A 684 -36.67 10.07 -43.08
C LYS A 684 -36.62 9.52 -41.65
N SER A 685 -36.98 8.25 -41.44
CA SER A 685 -36.94 7.63 -40.11
C SER A 685 -35.50 7.67 -39.54
N PRO A 686 -35.32 8.07 -38.27
CA PRO A 686 -34.00 8.10 -37.67
C PRO A 686 -33.46 6.68 -37.42
N ALA A 687 -32.13 6.58 -37.44
CA ALA A 687 -31.35 5.38 -37.24
C ALA A 687 -30.12 5.70 -36.39
N ILE A 688 -29.73 4.77 -35.53
CA ILE A 688 -28.48 4.85 -34.77
C ILE A 688 -27.46 3.97 -35.48
N LEU A 689 -26.36 4.58 -35.93
CA LEU A 689 -25.22 3.90 -36.52
C LEU A 689 -24.15 3.70 -35.45
N ARG A 690 -23.58 2.50 -35.38
CA ARG A 690 -22.37 2.16 -34.62
C ARG A 690 -21.25 1.81 -35.60
N VAL A 691 -20.08 2.42 -35.43
CA VAL A 691 -18.85 2.04 -36.12
C VAL A 691 -17.93 1.35 -35.12
N THR A 692 -17.45 0.16 -35.48
CA THR A 692 -16.57 -0.65 -34.66
C THR A 692 -15.18 -0.68 -35.28
N PHE A 693 -14.21 -0.03 -34.63
CA PHE A 693 -12.83 -0.07 -35.10
C PHE A 693 -12.16 -1.35 -34.56
N ASN A 694 -11.93 -2.30 -35.47
CA ASN A 694 -11.11 -3.48 -35.22
C ASN A 694 -9.73 -3.24 -35.85
N GLU A 695 -8.64 -3.35 -35.08
CA GLU A 695 -7.30 -3.31 -35.69
C GLU A 695 -7.06 -4.55 -36.57
N ALA A 696 -6.70 -4.31 -37.83
CA ALA A 696 -6.40 -5.35 -38.81
C ALA A 696 -5.03 -5.99 -38.54
N ARG A 697 -4.99 -7.32 -38.35
CA ARG A 697 -3.75 -8.11 -38.38
C ARG A 697 -3.12 -8.04 -39.78
N LYS A 698 -2.07 -7.26 -39.97
CA LYS A 698 -1.21 -7.34 -41.17
C LYS A 698 -0.06 -8.33 -40.94
N LYS A 699 -0.06 -9.42 -41.72
CA LYS A 699 1.15 -10.23 -42.01
C LYS A 699 2.05 -9.41 -42.95
N CYS A 700 3.34 -9.26 -42.63
CA CYS A 700 4.35 -8.90 -43.63
C CYS A 700 5.66 -9.65 -43.36
N HIS A 701 6.14 -10.30 -44.42
CA HIS A 701 7.45 -10.92 -44.58
C HIS A 701 8.51 -9.86 -44.91
N GLU A 702 9.76 -10.11 -44.47
CA GLU A 702 11.06 -9.67 -45.05
C GLU A 702 11.41 -8.15 -45.01
N VAL A 703 12.64 -7.65 -44.82
CA VAL A 703 14.03 -8.16 -44.69
C VAL A 703 14.84 -7.11 -43.91
N ALA A 704 15.92 -7.56 -43.26
CA ALA A 704 16.83 -6.81 -42.40
C ALA A 704 17.58 -5.62 -43.05
N LYS A 705 17.89 -4.60 -42.23
CA LYS A 705 19.23 -4.00 -42.12
C LYS A 705 19.42 -3.32 -40.75
N GLN A 706 20.57 -3.59 -40.15
CA GLN A 706 21.06 -3.09 -38.87
C GLN A 706 21.36 -1.59 -38.94
N ASP A 707 20.97 -0.84 -37.91
CA ASP A 707 21.91 0.00 -37.15
C ASP A 707 21.33 0.47 -35.81
N GLN A 708 22.23 0.58 -34.84
CA GLN A 708 22.00 0.76 -33.40
C GLN A 708 21.52 2.18 -33.02
N GLN A 709 20.49 2.28 -32.16
CA GLN A 709 20.42 3.24 -31.04
C GLN A 709 19.23 2.92 -30.12
N HIS A 710 19.50 2.71 -28.82
CA HIS A 710 18.50 2.43 -27.79
C HIS A 710 17.57 3.62 -27.55
N SER A 711 16.27 3.42 -27.75
CA SER A 711 15.22 4.36 -27.33
C SER A 711 14.06 3.57 -26.72
N ASN A 712 13.65 3.97 -25.51
CA ASN A 712 12.47 3.44 -24.78
C ASN A 712 11.13 3.67 -25.52
N LYS A 713 11.15 4.28 -26.71
CA LYS A 713 9.99 4.49 -27.56
C LYS A 713 9.38 3.18 -28.08
N LEU A 714 10.20 2.14 -28.29
CA LEU A 714 9.73 0.84 -28.78
C LEU A 714 9.02 0.03 -27.67
N LEU A 715 9.54 0.09 -26.44
CA LEU A 715 8.93 -0.56 -25.26
C LEU A 715 7.61 0.15 -24.86
N PHE A 716 7.57 1.48 -24.97
CA PHE A 716 6.35 2.26 -24.74
C PHE A 716 5.29 1.99 -25.83
N GLN A 717 5.70 1.82 -27.09
CA GLN A 717 4.80 1.38 -28.17
C GLN A 717 4.34 -0.08 -28.00
N GLN A 718 5.20 -0.96 -27.47
CA GLN A 718 4.86 -2.37 -27.19
C GLN A 718 3.91 -2.53 -25.99
N LEU A 719 4.09 -1.72 -24.93
CA LEU A 719 3.18 -1.67 -23.77
C LEU A 719 1.84 -1.03 -24.13
N GLN A 720 1.82 0.01 -24.97
CA GLN A 720 0.60 0.61 -25.50
C GLN A 720 -0.13 -0.35 -26.46
N SER A 721 0.60 -1.20 -27.20
CA SER A 721 0.08 -2.29 -28.01
C SER A 721 -0.52 -3.44 -27.16
N HIS A 722 0.07 -3.76 -26.00
CA HIS A 722 -0.46 -4.79 -25.10
C HIS A 722 -1.72 -4.34 -24.35
N PHE A 723 -1.80 -3.07 -23.97
CA PHE A 723 -2.98 -2.51 -23.28
C PHE A 723 -4.20 -2.34 -24.19
N ASN A 724 -3.98 -2.17 -25.51
CA ASN A 724 -5.05 -2.08 -26.52
C ASN A 724 -5.62 -3.45 -26.94
N GLN A 725 -5.00 -4.56 -26.54
CA GLN A 725 -5.54 -5.90 -26.80
C GLN A 725 -6.53 -6.32 -25.71
N GLN A 726 -7.72 -5.69 -25.66
CA GLN A 726 -9.02 -6.35 -25.40
C GLN A 726 -10.24 -5.40 -25.21
N GLN A 727 -10.34 -4.25 -25.89
CA GLN A 727 -11.65 -3.59 -26.05
C GLN A 727 -11.86 -3.03 -27.47
N GLN A 728 -12.93 -3.47 -28.13
CA GLN A 728 -13.37 -2.91 -29.41
C GLN A 728 -13.85 -1.47 -29.18
N LEU A 729 -13.26 -0.50 -29.88
CA LEU A 729 -13.70 0.90 -29.79
C LEU A 729 -14.99 1.08 -30.62
N HIS A 730 -16.09 1.42 -29.93
CA HIS A 730 -17.37 1.73 -30.56
C HIS A 730 -17.66 3.24 -30.52
N VAL A 731 -17.90 3.82 -31.70
CA VAL A 731 -18.40 5.20 -31.84
C VAL A 731 -19.74 5.20 -32.56
N TYR A 732 -20.53 6.24 -32.34
CA TYR A 732 -21.92 6.30 -32.77
C TYR A 732 -22.25 7.61 -33.48
N THR A 733 -23.30 7.61 -34.29
CA THR A 733 -23.93 8.82 -34.83
C THR A 733 -25.40 8.56 -35.19
N LEU A 734 -26.15 9.63 -35.47
CA LEU A 734 -27.55 9.55 -35.92
C LEU A 734 -27.64 9.82 -37.42
N LEU A 735 -28.38 8.97 -38.14
CA LEU A 735 -28.63 9.10 -39.57
C LEU A 735 -30.12 8.91 -39.88
N SER A 736 -30.56 9.36 -41.05
CA SER A 736 -31.85 8.92 -41.60
C SER A 736 -31.72 7.55 -42.28
N ARG A 737 -32.85 6.85 -42.43
CA ARG A 737 -32.92 5.56 -43.12
C ARG A 737 -32.38 5.63 -44.54
N GLN A 738 -32.68 6.71 -45.27
CA GLN A 738 -32.14 6.94 -46.62
C GLN A 738 -30.62 7.10 -46.59
N GLN A 739 -30.08 7.88 -45.64
CA GLN A 739 -28.63 8.07 -45.51
C GLN A 739 -27.89 6.77 -45.19
N VAL A 740 -28.50 5.86 -44.42
CA VAL A 740 -27.94 4.52 -44.16
C VAL A 740 -27.91 3.66 -45.43
N ILE A 741 -28.98 3.71 -46.24
CA ILE A 741 -29.04 2.98 -47.51
C ILE A 741 -27.97 3.53 -48.46
N ASP A 742 -27.88 4.86 -48.60
CA ASP A 742 -26.86 5.51 -49.44
C ASP A 742 -25.44 5.15 -48.99
N LEU A 743 -25.19 5.13 -47.67
CA LEU A 743 -23.90 4.74 -47.08
C LEU A 743 -23.53 3.29 -47.39
N ARG A 744 -24.51 2.37 -47.38
CA ARG A 744 -24.30 0.96 -47.68
C ARG A 744 -23.84 0.75 -49.13
N GLU A 745 -24.40 1.52 -50.06
CA GLU A 745 -24.11 1.44 -51.50
C GLU A 745 -22.74 2.06 -51.88
N VAL A 746 -22.09 2.78 -50.96
CA VAL A 746 -20.73 3.31 -51.19
C VAL A 746 -19.74 2.14 -51.40
N ARG A 747 -19.09 2.14 -52.56
CA ARG A 747 -18.03 1.20 -52.92
C ARG A 747 -16.67 1.71 -52.44
N GLY A 748 -15.72 0.81 -52.19
CA GLY A 748 -14.36 1.14 -51.74
C GLY A 748 -14.05 0.81 -50.27
N GLY A 749 -14.88 0.00 -49.61
CA GLY A 749 -14.60 -0.49 -48.26
C GLY A 749 -14.93 0.51 -47.15
N ASP A 750 -14.52 0.19 -45.92
CA ASP A 750 -14.90 0.96 -44.72
C ASP A 750 -14.29 2.36 -44.69
N GLU A 751 -13.09 2.53 -45.24
CA GLU A 751 -12.41 3.82 -45.34
C GLU A 751 -13.21 4.82 -46.21
N MET A 752 -13.70 4.38 -47.37
CA MET A 752 -14.54 5.22 -48.23
C MET A 752 -15.92 5.52 -47.61
N ARG A 753 -16.46 4.61 -46.79
CA ARG A 753 -17.70 4.83 -46.04
C ARG A 753 -17.51 5.82 -44.88
N LEU A 754 -16.40 5.73 -44.15
CA LEU A 754 -16.00 6.71 -43.14
C LEU A 754 -15.81 8.10 -43.73
N ASN A 755 -15.13 8.17 -44.88
CA ASN A 755 -14.98 9.43 -45.61
C ASN A 755 -16.33 9.99 -46.07
N TYR A 756 -17.22 9.14 -46.61
CA TYR A 756 -18.58 9.54 -46.98
C TYR A 756 -19.39 10.11 -45.79
N LEU A 757 -19.25 9.51 -44.60
CA LEU A 757 -19.90 10.01 -43.37
C LEU A 757 -19.38 11.39 -42.97
N CYS A 758 -18.08 11.55 -42.87
CA CYS A 758 -17.46 12.77 -42.37
C CYS A 758 -17.54 13.92 -43.37
N GLU A 759 -17.16 13.67 -44.63
CA GLU A 759 -16.99 14.74 -45.63
C GLU A 759 -18.27 15.01 -46.42
N LYS A 760 -19.06 13.98 -46.75
CA LYS A 760 -20.27 14.15 -47.59
C LYS A 760 -21.56 14.30 -46.78
N LEU A 761 -21.71 13.57 -45.68
CA LEU A 761 -22.85 13.72 -44.78
C LEU A 761 -22.60 14.73 -43.66
N GLY A 762 -21.35 15.16 -43.44
CA GLY A 762 -21.00 16.18 -42.44
C GLY A 762 -21.23 15.73 -40.99
N VAL A 763 -21.34 14.42 -40.74
CA VAL A 763 -21.68 13.90 -39.41
C VAL A 763 -20.43 13.64 -38.57
N LYS A 764 -20.50 13.97 -37.28
CA LYS A 764 -19.45 13.64 -36.32
C LYS A 764 -19.73 12.28 -35.68
N LEU A 765 -18.69 11.45 -35.60
CA LEU A 765 -18.70 10.23 -34.81
C LEU A 765 -18.36 10.58 -33.37
N VAL A 766 -19.18 10.11 -32.43
CA VAL A 766 -19.06 10.45 -31.01
C VAL A 766 -19.10 9.19 -30.15
N GLY A 767 -18.47 9.23 -28.97
CA GLY A 767 -18.71 8.20 -27.95
C GLY A 767 -20.18 8.20 -27.49
N ARG A 768 -20.62 7.15 -26.79
CA ARG A 768 -22.03 7.01 -26.33
C ARG A 768 -22.58 8.28 -25.65
N LYS A 769 -21.79 8.93 -24.79
CA LYS A 769 -22.19 10.14 -24.05
C LYS A 769 -22.38 11.36 -24.96
N GLY A 770 -21.81 11.37 -26.16
CA GLY A 770 -21.89 12.48 -27.11
C GLY A 770 -23.13 12.46 -28.01
N LEU A 771 -23.95 11.40 -28.00
CA LEU A 771 -25.18 11.32 -28.82
C LEU A 771 -26.32 12.25 -28.35
N GLY A 772 -26.28 12.70 -27.09
CA GLY A 772 -27.25 13.64 -26.52
C GLY A 772 -28.68 13.09 -26.31
N MET A 773 -29.54 13.94 -25.74
CA MET A 773 -30.91 13.57 -25.30
C MET A 773 -31.84 13.11 -26.42
N ASN A 774 -31.64 13.60 -27.66
CA ASN A 774 -32.42 13.18 -28.82
C ASN A 774 -32.22 11.69 -29.14
N ALA A 775 -31.00 11.17 -28.93
CA ALA A 775 -30.73 9.75 -29.12
C ALA A 775 -31.35 8.90 -28.01
N ASP A 776 -31.40 9.39 -26.77
CA ASP A 776 -32.00 8.65 -25.66
C ASP A 776 -33.51 8.40 -25.90
N SER A 777 -34.23 9.38 -26.43
CA SER A 777 -35.63 9.22 -26.85
C SER A 777 -35.81 8.18 -27.97
N ILE A 778 -34.88 8.14 -28.93
CA ILE A 778 -34.87 7.13 -30.01
C ILE A 778 -34.60 5.73 -29.43
N ILE A 779 -33.64 5.61 -28.51
CA ILE A 779 -33.28 4.37 -27.84
C ILE A 779 -34.46 3.79 -27.04
N ASP A 780 -35.17 4.65 -26.30
CA ASP A 780 -36.38 4.25 -25.56
C ASP A 780 -37.50 3.80 -26.50
N SER A 781 -37.71 4.50 -27.62
CA SER A 781 -38.68 4.10 -28.66
C SER A 781 -38.33 2.73 -29.27
N ILE A 782 -37.06 2.49 -29.58
CA ILE A 782 -36.58 1.21 -30.13
C ILE A 782 -36.82 0.07 -29.14
N LYS A 783 -36.54 0.29 -27.85
CA LYS A 783 -36.77 -0.70 -26.79
C LYS A 783 -38.25 -1.04 -26.67
N ALA A 784 -39.12 -0.02 -26.67
CA ALA A 784 -40.56 -0.23 -26.59
C ALA A 784 -41.09 -1.06 -27.76
N GLU A 785 -40.60 -0.83 -28.98
CA GLU A 785 -40.98 -1.63 -30.16
C GLU A 785 -40.43 -3.07 -30.10
N ARG A 786 -39.16 -3.26 -29.69
CA ARG A 786 -38.51 -4.59 -29.63
C ARG A 786 -39.01 -5.45 -28.46
N GLY A 787 -39.52 -4.82 -27.39
CA GLY A 787 -40.07 -5.49 -26.19
C GLY A 787 -41.43 -6.16 -26.38
N ASN A 788 -42.17 -5.87 -27.46
CA ASN A 788 -43.46 -6.50 -27.78
C ASN A 788 -43.35 -7.90 -28.43
N ARG A 789 -42.16 -8.52 -28.45
CA ARG A 789 -41.96 -9.89 -28.93
C ARG A 789 -42.43 -10.92 -27.87
N LYS A 790 -43.72 -11.32 -27.91
CA LYS A 790 -44.12 -12.64 -27.38
C LYS A 790 -43.65 -13.74 -28.36
N PRO A 791 -43.13 -14.89 -27.89
CA PRO A 791 -42.80 -16.00 -28.77
C PRO A 791 -44.11 -16.57 -29.35
N VAL A 792 -44.20 -16.60 -30.68
CA VAL A 792 -45.29 -17.27 -31.40
C VAL A 792 -45.05 -18.78 -31.27
N SER A 793 -45.85 -19.41 -30.42
CA SER A 793 -46.06 -20.85 -30.35
C SER A 793 -46.66 -21.33 -31.67
N THR A 794 -45.94 -22.17 -32.41
CA THR A 794 -46.56 -23.11 -33.35
C THR A 794 -46.94 -24.36 -32.56
N SER A 795 -48.23 -24.51 -32.30
CA SER A 795 -48.84 -25.72 -31.76
C SER A 795 -48.88 -26.81 -32.82
N LEU A 796 -48.48 -28.03 -32.47
CA LEU A 796 -49.14 -29.25 -32.92
C LEU A 796 -48.95 -30.35 -31.87
N ALA A 797 -50.08 -30.90 -31.44
CA ALA A 797 -50.26 -31.78 -30.30
C ALA A 797 -49.68 -33.19 -30.51
N LEU A 798 -49.34 -33.88 -29.41
CA LEU A 798 -49.73 -35.27 -29.14
C LEU A 798 -49.46 -35.66 -27.67
N LYS A 799 -50.30 -36.58 -27.18
CA LYS A 799 -50.72 -36.89 -25.79
C LYS A 799 -49.68 -37.56 -24.86
N PRO A 800 -49.98 -37.65 -23.54
CA PRO A 800 -49.09 -38.23 -22.52
C PRO A 800 -49.26 -39.76 -22.34
N GLY A 801 -48.19 -40.46 -21.96
CA GLY A 801 -48.19 -41.91 -21.71
C GLY A 801 -47.09 -42.40 -20.74
N VAL A 802 -47.50 -42.63 -19.49
CA VAL A 802 -47.18 -43.71 -18.52
C VAL A 802 -45.88 -44.55 -18.61
N SER A 803 -45.17 -44.59 -17.47
CA SER A 803 -44.33 -45.66 -16.85
C SER A 803 -42.98 -46.09 -17.47
N SER A 804 -41.91 -46.07 -16.66
CA SER A 804 -41.40 -47.24 -15.91
C SER A 804 -39.93 -47.08 -15.50
N LYS A 805 -39.57 -47.74 -14.38
CA LYS A 805 -38.26 -47.80 -13.72
C LYS A 805 -37.16 -48.41 -14.63
N LEU A 806 -35.91 -48.00 -14.45
CA LEU A 806 -34.77 -48.93 -14.33
C LEU A 806 -33.48 -48.24 -13.83
N LYS A 807 -32.74 -49.02 -13.03
CA LYS A 807 -31.46 -48.76 -12.33
C LYS A 807 -30.25 -49.02 -13.23
N ALA A 808 -29.08 -48.69 -12.66
CA ALA A 808 -27.70 -49.12 -12.98
C ALA A 808 -26.99 -48.27 -14.03
N ALA A 809 -25.66 -48.13 -14.08
CA ALA A 809 -24.53 -48.28 -13.16
C ALA A 809 -23.30 -47.82 -13.98
N GLY A 810 -22.26 -47.32 -13.31
CA GLY A 810 -20.85 -47.18 -13.72
C GLY A 810 -20.40 -47.37 -15.19
N ILE A 811 -19.50 -46.50 -15.66
CA ILE A 811 -18.08 -46.84 -15.90
C ILE A 811 -17.34 -45.65 -16.52
N MET A 812 -16.10 -45.50 -16.04
CA MET A 812 -15.02 -44.61 -16.49
C MET A 812 -14.87 -44.46 -18.00
N LYS A 813 -14.32 -43.31 -18.43
CA LYS A 813 -13.31 -43.31 -19.49
C LYS A 813 -12.27 -42.20 -19.30
N ARG A 814 -11.03 -42.67 -19.14
CA ARG A 814 -9.75 -41.97 -19.38
C ARG A 814 -9.75 -41.24 -20.74
N LYS A 815 -9.07 -40.10 -20.81
CA LYS A 815 -8.22 -39.67 -21.94
C LYS A 815 -7.20 -38.67 -21.39
N LEU A 816 -5.92 -39.02 -21.31
CA LEU A 816 -4.90 -39.10 -22.36
C LEU A 816 -4.08 -37.80 -22.39
N VAL A 817 -2.87 -37.93 -21.88
CA VAL A 817 -1.75 -36.99 -21.95
C VAL A 817 -1.31 -36.84 -23.41
N ARG A 818 -1.00 -35.61 -23.84
CA ARG A 818 0.14 -35.36 -24.71
C ARG A 818 0.66 -33.92 -24.55
N PHE A 819 1.94 -33.85 -24.18
CA PHE A 819 2.83 -32.70 -24.23
C PHE A 819 3.01 -32.20 -25.66
N GLU A 820 3.21 -30.88 -25.82
CA GLU A 820 4.33 -30.36 -26.61
C GLU A 820 4.66 -28.90 -26.25
N LEU A 821 5.95 -28.68 -25.97
CA LEU A 821 6.63 -27.39 -25.78
C LEU A 821 6.72 -26.63 -27.13
N ASN A 822 6.76 -25.29 -27.08
CA ASN A 822 7.96 -24.51 -27.42
C ASN A 822 7.72 -22.99 -27.57
N PHE A 823 8.55 -22.22 -26.85
CA PHE A 823 9.29 -20.98 -27.25
C PHE A 823 8.47 -19.72 -27.68
N PHE A 824 8.82 -18.46 -27.35
CA PHE A 824 9.83 -17.78 -26.51
C PHE A 824 9.60 -16.24 -26.63
N ILE A 825 10.28 -15.46 -25.77
CA ILE A 825 10.68 -14.03 -25.88
C ILE A 825 9.72 -12.96 -25.32
N PHE A 826 10.08 -12.40 -24.16
CA PHE A 826 9.87 -10.98 -23.84
C PHE A 826 11.22 -10.32 -23.53
N ILE A 827 11.40 -9.14 -24.11
CA ILE A 827 12.54 -8.22 -24.02
C ILE A 827 12.46 -7.42 -22.73
#